data_AF-A0A6G6K7G8-F1
#
_entry.id   AF-A0A6G6K7G8-F1
#
_cell.length_a   1.000
_cell.length_b   1.000
_cell.length_c   1.000
_cell.angle_alpha   90.00
_cell.angle_beta   90.00
_cell.angle_gamma   90.00
#
_symmetry.space_group_name_H-M   'P 1'
#
loop_
_entity.id
_entity.type
_entity.pdbx_description
1 polymer ?
#
loop_
_entity_poly.entity_id
_entity_poly.type
_entity_poly.pdbx_seq_one_letter_code
_entity_poly.pdbx_strand_id
1 'polypeptide(L)'
;MKKLHIDLENCYGIKKLKADFDFSANGRVFTIYAPNGVMKTSLANTFGDLAKGEQSSDRIWPQKATKRIITDETGAELPKEAVFVIEPYNEAYRSDRLSTLLVNETLRRRYLEVHAIIDEKTELLVDALKPRTGLKSSIKESLAVSITHDRNDFFRALVRIKEEVLEGTDSTLGDVVYSDIFNPKVEAILNDPEFRNSVENYVKKYDELLTRSTFFRKGVFTHNNAADVAKALSANGFFKADHSVYLRVDGEKKEVSTLTELEKAIQSEKDRILTDEKLKNAFEKIDKQLTKNVELKKFRACLEQHPAIVAELSNPERLKQKLWVAYLIKAKEQFEEVLRVYNEGKAKIAEIVEEAGNERTRWAQVIHIFNERFSVPFVVRMDNQVDVILKSVAPVISFDFLDDSDDRDSESVGVEEGVLRQVLSNGEKRALYLLNIIFEVEARRTSGQETLFIVDDIADSFDYKNKYAIVEYLKEVSEDANFSQLIFSHNFDFYRTVSGRLALKRNSRMLASKANGGVELQAEKYQKSPFAHWRQNLDKNDSMLIAAIPFLRNLAEYSGDDPNFDTLTSLLHLKSDTQAITKSTLEGIVKNILKDCSTLQLLPPNKPILELIHDVADILSNDPNEVPQLEDKVVLSMAIRLKAEEFMIRKINDPIFVQAITANQTIALIKRFKNNFPTERDNIQLVEQVNLMTPENIHLNSFMYEPILDLSAGHLKKLYGKVKAMN
;
A
#
# COMPACT_ATOMS: atom_id res chain seq x y z
N MET A 1 4.89 -26.43 -4.44
CA MET A 1 3.64 -26.98 -5.02
C MET A 1 3.94 -27.52 -6.40
N LYS A 2 3.64 -28.80 -6.63
CA LYS A 2 3.81 -29.47 -7.93
C LYS A 2 2.49 -29.65 -8.66
N LYS A 3 1.40 -29.88 -7.92
CA LYS A 3 0.07 -30.03 -8.49
C LYS A 3 -0.96 -29.23 -7.71
N LEU A 4 -2.00 -28.80 -8.40
CA LEU A 4 -3.17 -28.14 -7.83
C LEU A 4 -4.43 -28.84 -8.34
N HIS A 5 -5.24 -29.35 -7.42
CA HIS A 5 -6.55 -29.92 -7.70
C HIS A 5 -7.64 -28.92 -7.29
N ILE A 6 -8.61 -28.70 -8.17
CA ILE A 6 -9.81 -27.92 -7.86
C ILE A 6 -11.08 -28.75 -8.11
N ASP A 7 -12.00 -28.71 -7.15
CA ASP A 7 -13.35 -29.29 -7.26
C ASP A 7 -14.35 -28.35 -6.57
N LEU A 8 -15.03 -27.55 -7.40
CA LEU A 8 -15.88 -26.45 -6.98
C LEU A 8 -17.34 -26.71 -7.39
N GLU A 9 -18.29 -26.47 -6.49
CA GLU A 9 -19.72 -26.45 -6.78
C GLU A 9 -20.40 -25.28 -6.07
N ASN A 10 -21.21 -24.51 -6.81
CA ASN A 10 -21.91 -23.30 -6.35
C ASN A 10 -21.00 -22.25 -5.67
N CYS A 11 -19.77 -22.06 -6.15
CA CYS A 11 -18.87 -20.99 -5.71
C CYS A 11 -19.04 -19.76 -6.64
N TYR A 12 -19.62 -18.66 -6.14
CA TYR A 12 -19.81 -17.42 -6.90
C TYR A 12 -20.43 -17.60 -8.30
N GLY A 13 -21.38 -18.52 -8.43
CA GLY A 13 -22.07 -18.81 -9.70
C GLY A 13 -21.42 -19.90 -10.57
N ILE A 14 -20.23 -20.41 -10.20
CA ILE A 14 -19.68 -21.63 -10.79
C ILE A 14 -20.53 -22.80 -10.33
N LYS A 15 -21.38 -23.33 -11.22
CA LYS A 15 -22.23 -24.49 -10.91
C LYS A 15 -21.41 -25.73 -10.55
N LYS A 16 -20.41 -26.04 -11.39
CA LYS A 16 -19.47 -27.14 -11.21
C LYS A 16 -18.19 -26.86 -11.99
N LEU A 17 -17.03 -27.06 -11.39
CA LEU A 17 -15.73 -27.01 -12.07
C LEU A 17 -14.80 -28.01 -11.40
N LYS A 18 -14.20 -28.90 -12.19
CA LYS A 18 -13.15 -29.82 -11.75
C LYS A 18 -11.96 -29.73 -12.68
N ALA A 19 -10.77 -29.51 -12.14
CA ALA A 19 -9.55 -29.44 -12.93
C ALA A 19 -8.31 -29.79 -12.10
N ASP A 20 -7.29 -30.28 -12.80
CA ASP A 20 -5.97 -30.57 -12.26
C ASP A 20 -4.91 -29.77 -13.03
N PHE A 21 -4.08 -29.03 -12.31
CA PHE A 21 -2.95 -28.28 -12.86
C PHE A 21 -1.64 -28.91 -12.39
N ASP A 22 -0.88 -29.49 -13.31
CA ASP A 22 0.43 -30.07 -13.01
C ASP A 22 1.54 -29.11 -13.42
N PHE A 23 2.04 -28.35 -12.44
CA PHE A 23 3.12 -27.38 -12.62
C PHE A 23 4.48 -28.03 -12.85
N SER A 24 4.66 -29.27 -12.44
CA SER A 24 5.92 -30.01 -12.64
C SER A 24 6.10 -30.46 -14.10
N ALA A 25 5.03 -30.98 -14.71
CA ALA A 25 5.06 -31.44 -16.09
C ALA A 25 4.90 -30.29 -17.09
N ASN A 26 4.08 -29.28 -16.76
CA ASN A 26 3.63 -28.28 -17.73
C ASN A 26 4.26 -26.88 -17.54
N GLY A 27 5.20 -26.74 -16.60
CA GLY A 27 5.77 -25.45 -16.22
C GLY A 27 4.88 -24.73 -15.19
N ARG A 28 5.38 -23.63 -14.64
CA ARG A 28 4.79 -22.95 -13.46
C ARG A 28 3.59 -22.06 -13.77
N VAL A 29 3.18 -21.97 -15.03
CA VAL A 29 2.15 -21.02 -15.47
C VAL A 29 1.12 -21.74 -16.34
N PHE A 30 -0.16 -21.56 -16.01
CA PHE A 30 -1.28 -21.89 -16.86
C PHE A 30 -2.01 -20.61 -17.28
N THR A 31 -2.26 -20.47 -18.56
CA THR A 31 -3.14 -19.44 -19.11
C THR A 31 -4.48 -20.06 -19.46
N ILE A 32 -5.56 -19.38 -19.11
CA ILE A 32 -6.93 -19.81 -19.38
C ILE A 32 -7.67 -18.66 -20.05
N TYR A 33 -7.95 -18.82 -21.34
CA TYR A 33 -8.90 -17.93 -22.00
C TYR A 33 -10.32 -18.35 -21.61
N ALA A 34 -11.13 -17.40 -21.18
CA ALA A 34 -12.49 -17.65 -20.80
C ALA A 34 -13.38 -16.46 -21.19
N PRO A 35 -14.45 -16.68 -21.98
CA PRO A 35 -15.42 -15.63 -22.29
C PRO A 35 -16.06 -15.00 -21.05
N ASN A 36 -16.68 -13.84 -21.23
CA ASN A 36 -17.39 -13.16 -20.14
C ASN A 36 -18.57 -13.98 -19.62
N GLY A 37 -18.73 -13.98 -18.29
CA GLY A 37 -19.77 -14.76 -17.61
C GLY A 37 -19.52 -16.26 -17.50
N VAL A 38 -18.30 -16.77 -17.78
CA VAL A 38 -17.96 -18.19 -17.62
C VAL A 38 -17.48 -18.52 -16.21
N MET A 39 -16.27 -18.09 -15.81
CA MET A 39 -15.69 -18.48 -14.52
C MET A 39 -14.66 -17.53 -13.92
N LYS A 40 -14.01 -16.65 -14.69
CA LYS A 40 -12.78 -15.91 -14.28
C LYS A 40 -12.89 -15.25 -12.91
N THR A 41 -13.74 -14.23 -12.78
CA THR A 41 -13.96 -13.50 -11.53
C THR A 41 -14.57 -14.38 -10.43
N SER A 42 -15.42 -15.35 -10.78
CA SER A 42 -15.97 -16.28 -9.79
C SER A 42 -14.90 -17.20 -9.20
N LEU A 43 -13.94 -17.64 -10.02
CA LEU A 43 -12.81 -18.45 -9.59
C LEU A 43 -11.83 -17.60 -8.78
N ALA A 44 -11.51 -16.40 -9.25
CA ALA A 44 -10.68 -15.43 -8.52
C ALA A 44 -11.25 -15.12 -7.12
N ASN A 45 -12.55 -14.84 -7.02
CA ASN A 45 -13.22 -14.65 -5.72
C ASN A 45 -13.15 -15.90 -4.84
N THR A 46 -13.28 -17.10 -5.41
CA THR A 46 -13.18 -18.36 -4.65
C THR A 46 -11.78 -18.54 -4.03
N PHE A 47 -10.73 -18.22 -4.79
CA PHE A 47 -9.35 -18.18 -4.26
C PHE A 47 -9.14 -16.99 -3.30
N GLY A 48 -9.85 -15.88 -3.50
CA GLY A 48 -9.84 -14.73 -2.62
C GLY A 48 -10.36 -15.06 -1.23
N ASP A 49 -11.47 -15.80 -1.15
CA ASP A 49 -11.99 -16.30 0.14
C ASP A 49 -10.98 -17.24 0.81
N LEU A 50 -10.33 -18.12 0.04
CA LEU A 50 -9.29 -19.01 0.58
C LEU A 50 -8.13 -18.20 1.18
N ALA A 51 -7.65 -17.18 0.47
CA ALA A 51 -6.58 -16.30 0.96
C ALA A 51 -6.99 -15.49 2.21
N LYS A 52 -8.29 -15.19 2.37
CA LYS A 52 -8.84 -14.50 3.55
C LYS A 52 -9.23 -15.44 4.68
N GLY A 53 -9.27 -16.76 4.44
CA GLY A 53 -9.80 -17.74 5.39
C GLY A 53 -11.34 -17.70 5.52
N GLU A 54 -12.03 -17.15 4.53
CA GLU A 54 -13.49 -17.05 4.46
C GLU A 54 -14.09 -18.28 3.75
N GLN A 55 -15.39 -18.52 3.98
CA GLN A 55 -16.14 -19.57 3.28
C GLN A 55 -16.73 -19.03 1.97
N SER A 56 -16.59 -19.81 0.90
CA SER A 56 -17.20 -19.46 -0.38
C SER A 56 -18.69 -19.75 -0.39
N SER A 57 -19.43 -18.92 -1.12
CA SER A 57 -20.89 -19.04 -1.26
C SER A 57 -21.38 -18.55 -2.62
N ASP A 58 -22.60 -18.94 -2.99
CA ASP A 58 -23.33 -18.34 -4.09
C ASP A 58 -24.05 -17.08 -3.60
N ARG A 59 -23.67 -15.91 -4.11
CA ARG A 59 -24.24 -14.61 -3.68
C ARG A 59 -25.72 -14.44 -4.04
N ILE A 60 -26.19 -15.13 -5.08
CA ILE A 60 -27.56 -15.00 -5.58
C ILE A 60 -28.47 -16.08 -4.98
N TRP A 61 -27.93 -17.27 -4.75
CA TRP A 61 -28.63 -18.37 -4.10
C TRP A 61 -27.86 -18.91 -2.88
N PRO A 62 -27.81 -18.15 -1.77
CA PRO A 62 -27.05 -18.52 -0.58
C PRO A 62 -27.46 -19.87 0.04
N GLN A 63 -28.67 -20.33 -0.23
CA GLN A 63 -29.20 -21.62 0.21
C GLN A 63 -28.61 -22.83 -0.52
N LYS A 64 -27.93 -22.63 -1.66
CA LYS A 64 -27.26 -23.74 -2.35
C LYS A 64 -26.04 -24.17 -1.55
N ALA A 65 -25.90 -25.48 -1.33
CA ALA A 65 -24.70 -26.02 -0.73
C ALA A 65 -23.49 -25.70 -1.63
N THR A 66 -22.52 -25.00 -1.06
CA THR A 66 -21.26 -24.68 -1.73
C THR A 66 -20.21 -25.70 -1.34
N LYS A 67 -19.44 -26.14 -2.34
CA LYS A 67 -18.30 -27.04 -2.16
C LYS A 67 -17.07 -26.35 -2.73
N ARG A 68 -16.06 -26.12 -1.88
CA ARG A 68 -14.75 -25.61 -2.26
C ARG A 68 -13.68 -26.62 -1.85
N ILE A 69 -13.12 -27.34 -2.81
CA ILE A 69 -11.93 -28.17 -2.62
C ILE A 69 -10.81 -27.58 -3.49
N ILE A 70 -9.73 -27.15 -2.83
CA ILE A 70 -8.53 -26.63 -3.47
C ILE A 70 -7.34 -27.25 -2.73
N THR A 71 -6.68 -28.23 -3.34
CA THR A 71 -5.66 -29.03 -2.65
C THR A 71 -4.40 -29.22 -3.49
N ASP A 72 -3.28 -29.50 -2.82
CA ASP A 72 -1.99 -29.79 -3.45
C ASP A 72 -1.82 -31.27 -3.86
N GLU A 73 -0.62 -31.68 -4.27
CA GLU A 73 -0.29 -33.07 -4.62
C GLU A 73 -0.46 -34.09 -3.48
N THR A 74 -0.51 -33.65 -2.22
CA THR A 74 -0.68 -34.50 -1.04
C THR A 74 -2.14 -34.62 -0.61
N GLY A 75 -3.03 -33.83 -1.23
CA GLY A 75 -4.43 -33.69 -0.84
C GLY A 75 -4.65 -32.71 0.32
N ALA A 76 -3.62 -31.94 0.71
CA ALA A 76 -3.75 -30.91 1.75
C ALA A 76 -4.32 -29.62 1.15
N GLU A 77 -5.15 -28.90 1.91
CA GLU A 77 -5.65 -27.57 1.53
C GLU A 77 -4.48 -26.57 1.53
N LEU A 78 -4.48 -25.66 0.56
CA LEU A 78 -3.43 -24.66 0.46
C LEU A 78 -3.46 -23.70 1.65
N PRO A 79 -2.29 -23.33 2.22
CA PRO A 79 -2.20 -22.27 3.22
C PRO A 79 -2.72 -20.95 2.65
N LYS A 80 -3.47 -20.19 3.46
CA LYS A 80 -4.04 -18.90 3.03
C LYS A 80 -2.96 -17.92 2.55
N GLU A 81 -1.78 -17.93 3.17
CA GLU A 81 -0.66 -17.07 2.81
C GLU A 81 -0.07 -17.47 1.44
N ALA A 82 -0.17 -18.73 1.04
CA ALA A 82 0.37 -19.25 -0.21
C ALA A 82 -0.47 -18.86 -1.44
N VAL A 83 -1.60 -18.16 -1.27
CA VAL A 83 -2.44 -17.70 -2.39
C VAL A 83 -2.44 -16.17 -2.45
N PHE A 84 -2.26 -15.63 -3.64
CA PHE A 84 -2.40 -14.19 -3.88
C PHE A 84 -3.25 -13.95 -5.12
N VAL A 85 -4.36 -13.22 -4.96
CA VAL A 85 -5.28 -12.90 -6.05
C VAL A 85 -5.03 -11.48 -6.53
N ILE A 86 -4.76 -11.36 -7.82
CA ILE A 86 -4.64 -10.11 -8.55
C ILE A 86 -5.97 -9.88 -9.27
N GLU A 87 -6.75 -8.95 -8.72
CA GLU A 87 -8.06 -8.55 -9.25
C GLU A 87 -7.88 -7.68 -10.51
N PRO A 88 -8.91 -7.55 -11.38
CA PRO A 88 -8.80 -6.71 -12.59
C PRO A 88 -8.46 -5.25 -12.25
N TYR A 89 -9.02 -4.75 -11.14
CA TYR A 89 -8.70 -3.45 -10.57
C TYR A 89 -9.21 -3.37 -9.13
N ASN A 90 -8.34 -2.97 -8.19
CA ASN A 90 -8.72 -2.65 -6.83
C ASN A 90 -8.06 -1.35 -6.37
N GLU A 91 -8.83 -0.27 -6.36
CA GLU A 91 -8.33 1.06 -5.99
C GLU A 91 -7.80 1.13 -4.56
N ALA A 92 -8.43 0.39 -3.63
CA ALA A 92 -8.10 0.43 -2.21
C ALA A 92 -6.89 -0.44 -1.83
N TYR A 93 -6.44 -1.31 -2.74
CA TYR A 93 -5.34 -2.22 -2.44
C TYR A 93 -4.03 -1.47 -2.24
N ARG A 94 -3.38 -1.72 -1.10
CA ARG A 94 -2.02 -1.31 -0.78
C ARG A 94 -1.30 -2.53 -0.22
N SER A 95 -0.02 -2.71 -0.56
CA SER A 95 0.76 -3.81 0.02
C SER A 95 1.18 -3.46 1.45
N ASP A 96 0.71 -4.24 2.42
CA ASP A 96 1.13 -4.10 3.82
C ASP A 96 2.60 -4.50 4.04
N ARG A 97 3.25 -5.08 3.01
CA ARG A 97 4.63 -5.56 3.02
C ARG A 97 5.61 -4.56 2.41
N LEU A 98 5.17 -3.34 2.15
CA LEU A 98 6.02 -2.24 1.67
C LEU A 98 7.20 -1.96 2.60
N SER A 99 6.98 -1.97 3.92
CA SER A 99 8.05 -1.73 4.90
C SER A 99 9.13 -2.81 4.88
N THR A 100 8.76 -4.07 4.64
CA THR A 100 9.69 -5.22 4.60
C THR A 100 10.75 -5.13 3.50
N LEU A 101 10.47 -4.39 2.41
CA LEU A 101 11.40 -4.20 1.29
C LEU A 101 12.44 -3.10 1.54
N LEU A 102 12.26 -2.28 2.57
CA LEU A 102 13.02 -1.05 2.80
C LEU A 102 13.92 -1.11 4.04
N VAL A 103 13.77 -2.10 4.91
CA VAL A 103 14.57 -2.18 6.14
C VAL A 103 15.93 -2.80 5.85
N ASN A 104 16.98 -1.98 5.94
CA ASN A 104 18.33 -2.50 6.15
C ASN A 104 18.55 -2.75 7.64
N GLU A 105 18.40 -4.01 8.05
CA GLU A 105 18.58 -4.41 9.46
C GLU A 105 19.97 -4.07 10.01
N THR A 106 20.99 -4.05 9.15
CA THR A 106 22.37 -3.75 9.57
C THR A 106 22.54 -2.27 9.91
N LEU A 107 22.10 -1.36 9.03
CA LEU A 107 22.15 0.09 9.28
C LEU A 107 21.24 0.48 10.45
N ARG A 108 20.05 -0.12 10.53
CA ARG A 108 19.13 0.09 11.64
C ARG A 108 19.74 -0.33 12.98
N ARG A 109 20.35 -1.52 13.04
CA ARG A 109 21.01 -1.98 14.26
C ARG A 109 22.12 -1.03 14.69
N ARG A 110 22.99 -0.60 13.75
CA ARG A 110 24.03 0.41 14.02
C ARG A 110 23.43 1.72 14.54
N TYR A 111 22.34 2.19 13.94
CA TYR A 111 21.66 3.42 14.36
C TYR A 111 21.11 3.32 15.79
N LEU A 112 20.42 2.23 16.11
CA LEU A 112 19.85 1.98 17.44
C LEU A 112 20.94 1.79 18.50
N GLU A 113 22.03 1.12 18.18
CA GLU A 113 23.19 0.96 19.07
C GLU A 113 23.80 2.32 19.43
N VAL A 114 23.97 3.23 18.46
CA VAL A 114 24.51 4.58 18.75
C VAL A 114 23.61 5.35 19.72
N HIS A 115 22.28 5.35 19.50
CA HIS A 115 21.34 5.99 20.42
C HIS A 115 21.35 5.36 21.81
N ALA A 116 21.38 4.03 21.89
CA ALA A 116 21.41 3.31 23.17
C ALA A 116 22.66 3.69 24.00
N ILE A 117 23.83 3.81 23.36
CA ILE A 117 25.06 4.21 24.06
C ILE A 117 24.96 5.67 24.53
N ILE A 118 24.43 6.59 23.71
CA ILE A 118 24.21 7.99 24.11
C ILE A 118 23.25 8.07 25.31
N ASP A 119 22.15 7.35 25.27
CA ASP A 119 21.15 7.33 26.34
C ASP A 119 21.72 6.74 27.63
N GLU A 120 22.45 5.61 27.55
CA GLU A 120 23.11 4.99 28.70
C GLU A 120 24.05 5.98 29.40
N LYS A 121 24.95 6.64 28.66
CA LYS A 121 25.88 7.62 29.25
C LYS A 121 25.16 8.85 29.78
N THR A 122 24.11 9.28 29.09
CA THR A 122 23.29 10.42 29.54
C THR A 122 22.59 10.12 30.87
N GLU A 123 22.06 8.90 31.06
CA GLU A 123 21.46 8.50 32.34
C GLU A 123 22.50 8.45 33.46
N LEU A 124 23.73 7.96 33.20
CA LEU A 124 24.82 8.00 34.19
C LEU A 124 25.15 9.42 34.66
N LEU A 125 25.16 10.40 33.73
CA LEU A 125 25.33 11.81 34.08
C LEU A 125 24.16 12.33 34.92
N VAL A 126 22.93 12.03 34.51
CA VAL A 126 21.73 12.44 35.26
C VAL A 126 21.74 11.86 36.68
N ASP A 127 22.12 10.59 36.83
CA ASP A 127 22.26 9.92 38.12
C ASP A 127 23.32 10.59 39.01
N ALA A 128 24.45 11.01 38.44
CA ALA A 128 25.48 11.77 39.16
C ALA A 128 24.99 13.16 39.63
N LEU A 129 24.01 13.75 38.94
CA LEU A 129 23.43 15.06 39.26
C LEU A 129 22.27 14.98 40.28
N LYS A 130 21.58 13.84 40.40
CA LYS A 130 20.41 13.67 41.30
C LYS A 130 20.66 14.13 42.75
N PRO A 131 21.75 13.72 43.43
CA PRO A 131 21.95 14.09 44.84
C PRO A 131 22.11 15.59 45.07
N ARG A 132 22.71 16.29 44.09
CA ARG A 132 23.05 17.72 44.18
C ARG A 132 21.92 18.64 43.71
N THR A 133 21.06 18.14 42.83
CA THR A 133 19.91 18.92 42.34
C THR A 133 18.70 18.80 43.27
N GLY A 134 18.55 17.68 43.99
CA GLY A 134 17.34 17.41 44.79
C GLY A 134 16.08 17.17 43.94
N LEU A 135 16.23 17.13 42.61
CA LEU A 135 15.16 16.89 41.65
C LEU A 135 14.96 15.37 41.47
N LYS A 136 13.71 14.91 41.56
CA LYS A 136 13.36 13.50 41.35
C LYS A 136 13.26 13.12 39.87
N SER A 137 12.88 14.07 39.04
CA SER A 137 12.72 13.97 37.60
C SER A 137 13.04 15.32 36.97
N SER A 138 13.10 15.39 35.64
CA SER A 138 13.22 16.63 34.89
C SER A 138 14.58 17.35 34.99
N ILE A 139 15.65 16.62 35.32
CA ILE A 139 17.01 17.17 35.40
C ILE A 139 17.47 17.64 34.03
N LYS A 140 17.21 16.86 32.96
CA LYS A 140 17.58 17.21 31.58
C LYS A 140 16.91 18.50 31.14
N GLU A 141 15.60 18.60 31.37
CA GLU A 141 14.77 19.74 31.00
C GLU A 141 15.14 20.98 31.82
N SER A 142 15.40 20.83 33.12
CA SER A 142 15.78 21.95 34.00
C SER A 142 17.14 22.52 33.63
N LEU A 143 18.10 21.66 33.28
CA LEU A 143 19.40 22.06 32.76
C LEU A 143 19.22 22.75 31.41
N ALA A 144 18.47 22.15 30.48
CA ALA A 144 18.24 22.71 29.15
C ALA A 144 17.60 24.11 29.22
N VAL A 145 16.51 24.27 29.97
CA VAL A 145 15.84 25.57 30.16
C VAL A 145 16.78 26.61 30.77
N SER A 146 17.58 26.23 31.79
CA SER A 146 18.47 27.18 32.48
C SER A 146 19.59 27.73 31.57
N ILE A 147 19.97 26.96 30.55
CA ILE A 147 21.09 27.29 29.66
C ILE A 147 20.62 27.80 28.31
N THR A 148 19.63 27.18 27.66
CA THR A 148 19.17 27.50 26.30
C THR A 148 17.78 28.11 26.24
N HIS A 149 17.01 28.09 27.33
CA HIS A 149 15.59 28.46 27.38
C HIS A 149 14.66 27.55 26.55
N ASP A 150 15.14 26.37 26.14
CA ASP A 150 14.33 25.34 25.48
C ASP A 150 14.51 24.00 26.21
N ARG A 151 13.39 23.41 26.64
CA ARG A 151 13.34 22.15 27.39
C ARG A 151 13.84 20.94 26.60
N ASN A 152 13.86 21.00 25.26
CA ASN A 152 14.26 19.89 24.39
C ASN A 152 15.74 19.96 23.97
N ASP A 153 16.46 21.03 24.31
CA ASP A 153 17.82 21.34 23.81
C ASP A 153 18.94 20.87 24.77
N PHE A 154 18.76 19.73 25.43
CA PHE A 154 19.69 19.22 26.46
C PHE A 154 21.14 19.10 25.99
N PHE A 155 21.40 18.41 24.87
CA PHE A 155 22.78 18.24 24.38
C PHE A 155 23.40 19.56 23.93
N ARG A 156 22.61 20.48 23.37
CA ARG A 156 23.08 21.82 23.01
C ARG A 156 23.46 22.62 24.25
N ALA A 157 22.70 22.47 25.34
CA ALA A 157 23.03 23.08 26.62
C ALA A 157 24.39 22.60 27.15
N LEU A 158 24.65 21.27 27.11
CA LEU A 158 25.95 20.71 27.52
C LEU A 158 27.12 21.25 26.68
N VAL A 159 26.93 21.36 25.35
CA VAL A 159 27.96 21.91 24.46
C VAL A 159 28.24 23.39 24.75
N ARG A 160 27.19 24.19 25.06
CA ARG A 160 27.32 25.62 25.33
C ARG A 160 28.20 25.92 26.54
N ILE A 161 28.09 25.11 27.59
CA ILE A 161 28.81 25.30 28.86
C ILE A 161 30.08 24.45 28.97
N LYS A 162 30.51 23.84 27.86
CA LYS A 162 31.65 22.92 27.81
C LYS A 162 32.92 23.55 28.38
N GLU A 163 33.32 24.71 27.89
CA GLU A 163 34.56 25.37 28.32
C GLU A 163 34.53 25.72 29.80
N GLU A 164 33.39 26.23 30.27
CA GLU A 164 33.15 26.62 31.68
C GLU A 164 33.28 25.42 32.64
N VAL A 165 32.85 24.23 32.22
CA VAL A 165 32.95 22.99 33.02
C VAL A 165 34.36 22.38 32.94
N LEU A 166 35.02 22.43 31.77
CA LEU A 166 36.34 21.82 31.59
C LEU A 166 37.46 22.63 32.25
N GLU A 167 37.39 23.95 32.15
CA GLU A 167 38.38 24.89 32.72
C GLU A 167 38.03 25.30 34.16
N GLY A 168 36.78 25.11 34.57
CA GLY A 168 36.29 25.44 35.90
C GLY A 168 36.90 24.58 36.99
N THR A 169 37.05 25.18 38.18
CA THR A 169 37.47 24.49 39.40
C THR A 169 36.28 24.26 40.32
N ASP A 170 36.38 23.25 41.17
CA ASP A 170 35.33 22.94 42.13
C ASP A 170 35.07 24.16 43.04
N SER A 171 33.79 24.39 43.33
CA SER A 171 33.33 25.54 44.11
C SER A 171 32.29 25.10 45.13
N THR A 172 32.16 25.87 46.20
CA THR A 172 31.17 25.65 47.27
C THR A 172 29.72 25.73 46.77
N LEU A 173 29.49 26.27 45.56
CA LEU A 173 28.19 26.25 44.89
C LEU A 173 27.76 24.83 44.51
N GLY A 174 28.68 23.91 44.28
CA GLY A 174 28.35 22.52 43.91
C GLY A 174 27.77 21.70 45.07
N ASP A 175 27.81 22.20 46.31
CA ASP A 175 27.20 21.56 47.50
C ASP A 175 25.77 22.04 47.78
N VAL A 176 25.32 23.05 47.03
CA VAL A 176 24.02 23.67 47.19
C VAL A 176 22.97 22.83 46.50
N VAL A 177 21.86 22.52 47.18
CA VAL A 177 20.75 21.75 46.58
C VAL A 177 19.89 22.65 45.68
N TYR A 178 19.84 22.36 44.38
CA TYR A 178 19.12 23.20 43.41
C TYR A 178 17.65 23.43 43.77
N SER A 179 16.91 22.38 44.14
CA SER A 179 15.49 22.46 44.49
C SER A 179 15.19 23.29 45.74
N ASP A 180 16.18 23.51 46.61
CA ASP A 180 16.01 24.34 47.81
C ASP A 180 16.00 25.84 47.46
N ILE A 181 16.50 26.22 46.27
CA ILE A 181 16.53 27.60 45.77
C ILE A 181 15.53 27.80 44.63
N PHE A 182 15.48 26.86 43.68
CA PHE A 182 14.65 26.97 42.49
C PHE A 182 13.49 25.99 42.57
N ASN A 183 12.39 26.48 43.15
CA ASN A 183 11.08 25.84 43.16
C ASN A 183 9.99 26.92 43.02
N PRO A 184 8.76 26.56 42.61
CA PRO A 184 7.72 27.55 42.28
C PRO A 184 7.42 28.55 43.41
N LYS A 185 7.56 28.15 44.67
CA LYS A 185 7.30 29.02 45.83
C LYS A 185 8.44 30.00 46.09
N VAL A 186 9.68 29.57 45.88
CA VAL A 186 10.87 30.44 46.01
C VAL A 186 10.99 31.36 44.80
N GLU A 187 10.74 30.88 43.58
CA GLU A 187 10.78 31.71 42.38
C GLU A 187 9.73 32.84 42.42
N ALA A 188 8.54 32.57 42.98
CA ALA A 188 7.53 33.60 43.20
C ALA A 188 8.01 34.76 44.07
N ILE A 189 8.86 34.52 45.08
CA ILE A 189 9.43 35.58 45.92
C ILE A 189 10.71 36.18 45.31
N LEU A 190 11.50 35.41 44.55
CA LEU A 190 12.68 35.94 43.84
C LEU A 190 12.30 36.88 42.69
N ASN A 191 11.10 36.73 42.14
CA ASN A 191 10.55 37.66 41.15
C ASN A 191 10.23 39.04 41.73
N ASP A 192 10.12 39.19 43.06
CA ASP A 192 9.93 40.47 43.73
C ASP A 192 11.26 41.24 43.83
N PRO A 193 11.42 42.40 43.14
CA PRO A 193 12.64 43.20 43.22
C PRO A 193 12.91 43.75 44.62
N GLU A 194 11.87 44.03 45.41
CA GLU A 194 12.00 44.54 46.79
C GLU A 194 12.63 43.47 47.68
N PHE A 195 12.22 42.21 47.49
CA PHE A 195 12.82 41.06 48.18
C PHE A 195 14.29 40.88 47.80
N ARG A 196 14.63 40.88 46.49
CA ARG A 196 16.01 40.71 46.01
C ARG A 196 16.97 41.79 46.55
N ASN A 197 16.52 43.03 46.64
CA ASN A 197 17.34 44.13 47.16
C ASN A 197 17.52 44.08 48.68
N SER A 198 16.62 43.40 49.39
CA SER A 198 16.57 43.40 50.85
C SER A 198 17.08 42.11 51.49
N VAL A 199 17.17 41.01 50.72
CA VAL A 199 17.58 39.68 51.22
C VAL A 199 19.01 39.67 51.76
N GLU A 200 19.93 40.42 51.15
CA GLU A 200 21.32 40.51 51.62
C GLU A 200 21.40 41.18 53.00
N ASN A 201 20.68 42.29 53.17
CA ASN A 201 20.58 42.98 54.45
C ASN A 201 19.89 42.12 55.51
N TYR A 202 18.86 41.37 55.11
CA TYR A 202 18.20 40.41 55.98
C TYR A 202 19.17 39.32 56.48
N VAL A 203 19.95 38.68 55.60
CA VAL A 203 20.89 37.63 56.00
C VAL A 203 21.96 38.17 56.96
N LYS A 204 22.51 39.37 56.68
CA LYS A 204 23.48 40.03 57.58
C LYS A 204 22.89 40.31 58.96
N LYS A 205 21.67 40.86 59.01
CA LYS A 205 20.99 41.17 60.29
C LYS A 205 20.54 39.92 61.03
N TYR A 206 20.17 38.88 60.30
CA TYR A 206 19.87 37.59 60.89
C TYR A 206 21.09 36.94 61.55
N ASP A 207 22.26 37.01 60.89
CA ASP A 207 23.51 36.51 61.46
C ASP A 207 23.95 37.33 62.69
N GLU A 208 23.79 38.66 62.66
CA GLU A 208 23.96 39.53 63.83
C GLU A 208 23.02 39.12 64.99
N LEU A 209 21.75 38.84 64.69
CA LEU A 209 20.74 38.39 65.66
C LEU A 209 21.16 37.09 66.33
N LEU A 210 21.60 36.11 65.55
CA LEU A 210 22.02 34.81 66.10
C LEU A 210 23.35 34.89 66.86
N THR A 211 24.27 35.75 66.46
CA THR A 211 25.60 35.88 67.10
C THR A 211 25.54 36.67 68.41
N ARG A 212 24.68 37.70 68.49
CA ARG A 212 24.53 38.55 69.68
C ARG A 212 23.47 38.05 70.66
N SER A 213 22.73 37.00 70.31
CA SER A 213 21.68 36.48 71.18
C SER A 213 22.21 35.76 72.41
N THR A 214 21.50 35.90 73.51
CA THR A 214 21.76 35.19 74.76
C THR A 214 21.29 33.73 74.75
N PHE A 215 20.26 33.41 73.97
CA PHE A 215 19.70 32.06 73.92
C PHE A 215 19.36 31.54 72.52
N PHE A 216 19.36 32.37 71.46
CA PHE A 216 19.36 31.84 70.10
C PHE A 216 20.76 31.38 69.71
N ARG A 217 20.83 30.25 69.02
CA ARG A 217 22.08 29.66 68.54
C ARG A 217 21.92 29.24 67.10
N LYS A 218 22.82 29.73 66.24
CA LYS A 218 22.88 29.38 64.82
C LYS A 218 22.91 27.87 64.63
N GLY A 219 22.02 27.35 63.77
CA GLY A 219 21.90 25.91 63.47
C GLY A 219 21.33 25.03 64.58
N VAL A 220 20.96 25.57 65.76
CA VAL A 220 20.47 24.79 66.90
C VAL A 220 19.09 25.24 67.37
N PHE A 221 18.94 26.51 67.76
CA PHE A 221 17.68 27.04 68.30
C PHE A 221 17.52 28.51 67.90
N THR A 222 16.64 28.78 66.95
CA THR A 222 16.40 30.12 66.38
C THR A 222 15.13 30.75 66.93
N HIS A 223 14.89 32.03 66.63
CA HIS A 223 13.66 32.71 67.04
C HIS A 223 12.38 32.08 66.47
N ASN A 224 12.47 31.39 65.33
CA ASN A 224 11.35 30.64 64.77
C ASN A 224 11.13 29.32 65.49
N ASN A 225 12.20 28.60 65.85
CA ASN A 225 12.07 27.41 66.69
C ASN A 225 11.41 27.77 68.03
N ALA A 226 11.80 28.91 68.61
CA ALA A 226 11.20 29.40 69.85
C ALA A 226 9.71 29.76 69.67
N ALA A 227 9.32 30.39 68.56
CA ALA A 227 7.92 30.68 68.25
C ALA A 227 7.10 29.40 67.99
N ASP A 228 7.67 28.41 67.29
CA ASP A 228 7.03 27.12 67.02
C ASP A 228 6.87 26.30 68.33
N VAL A 229 7.88 26.31 69.21
CA VAL A 229 7.80 25.72 70.56
C VAL A 229 6.73 26.42 71.40
N ALA A 230 6.68 27.76 71.42
CA ALA A 230 5.66 28.50 72.15
C ALA A 230 4.24 28.13 71.69
N LYS A 231 4.03 28.04 70.37
CA LYS A 231 2.76 27.57 69.78
C LYS A 231 2.44 26.13 70.15
N ALA A 232 3.41 25.21 70.06
CA ALA A 232 3.20 23.80 70.38
C ALA A 232 2.88 23.58 71.86
N LEU A 233 3.59 24.24 72.77
CA LEU A 233 3.32 24.19 74.21
C LEU A 233 1.92 24.72 74.53
N SER A 234 1.52 25.83 73.90
CA SER A 234 0.18 26.40 74.05
C SER A 234 -0.92 25.47 73.51
N ALA A 235 -0.76 24.95 72.30
CA ALA A 235 -1.75 24.09 71.64
C ALA A 235 -1.99 22.77 72.38
N ASN A 236 -0.98 22.25 73.08
CA ASN A 236 -1.07 21.04 73.88
C ASN A 236 -1.42 21.30 75.37
N GLY A 237 -1.80 22.53 75.71
CA GLY A 237 -2.24 22.87 77.07
C GLY A 237 -1.15 22.85 78.14
N PHE A 238 0.13 22.88 77.77
CA PHE A 238 1.27 22.75 78.70
C PHE A 238 1.21 23.76 79.86
N PHE A 239 1.02 25.04 79.54
CA PHE A 239 0.89 26.11 80.55
C PHE A 239 -0.45 26.09 81.28
N LYS A 240 -1.50 25.46 80.72
CA LYS A 240 -2.80 25.30 81.38
C LYS A 240 -2.77 24.19 82.44
N ALA A 241 -1.76 23.32 82.40
CA ALA A 241 -1.51 22.25 83.36
C ALA A 241 -0.46 22.66 84.42
N ASP A 242 -0.22 23.95 84.60
CA ASP A 242 0.73 24.53 85.57
C ASP A 242 2.20 24.08 85.41
N HIS A 243 2.59 23.68 84.19
CA HIS A 243 4.00 23.40 83.87
C HIS A 243 4.73 24.66 83.40
N SER A 244 6.01 24.80 83.78
CA SER A 244 6.89 25.91 83.39
C SER A 244 8.07 25.42 82.53
N VAL A 245 8.64 26.33 81.74
CA VAL A 245 9.91 26.14 81.03
C VAL A 245 10.93 27.16 81.52
N TYR A 246 12.23 26.88 81.36
CA TYR A 246 13.26 27.88 81.64
C TYR A 246 14.02 28.26 80.36
N LEU A 247 14.26 29.56 80.19
CA LEU A 247 15.17 30.11 79.18
C LEU A 247 16.51 30.45 79.84
N ARG A 248 17.62 30.27 79.12
CA ARG A 248 18.95 30.65 79.60
C ARG A 248 19.32 32.03 79.05
N VAL A 249 19.06 33.09 79.81
CA VAL A 249 19.38 34.47 79.42
C VAL A 249 20.64 34.90 80.17
N ASP A 250 21.68 35.34 79.45
CA ASP A 250 22.97 35.75 80.03
C ASP A 250 23.62 34.70 80.97
N GLY A 251 23.34 33.40 80.75
CA GLY A 251 23.85 32.29 81.56
C GLY A 251 22.96 31.88 82.74
N GLU A 252 21.96 32.69 83.10
CA GLU A 252 21.04 32.43 84.21
C GLU A 252 19.75 31.74 83.75
N LYS A 253 19.17 30.92 84.63
CA LYS A 253 17.87 30.26 84.37
C LYS A 253 16.73 31.21 84.70
N LYS A 254 15.99 31.64 83.68
CA LYS A 254 14.77 32.43 83.82
C LYS A 254 13.56 31.55 83.59
N GLU A 255 12.76 31.35 84.64
CA GLU A 255 11.51 30.58 84.57
C GLU A 255 10.42 31.35 83.82
N VAL A 256 9.65 30.62 83.02
CA VAL A 256 8.58 31.12 82.17
C VAL A 256 7.38 30.18 82.36
N SER A 257 6.33 30.73 82.95
CA SER A 257 5.14 29.99 83.40
C SER A 257 3.92 30.20 82.52
N THR A 258 3.95 31.18 81.62
CA THR A 258 2.84 31.49 80.71
C THR A 258 3.30 31.70 79.27
N LEU A 259 2.38 31.54 78.31
CA LEU A 259 2.63 31.84 76.89
C LEU A 259 3.07 33.30 76.71
N THR A 260 2.40 34.24 77.39
CA THR A 260 2.68 35.67 77.29
C THR A 260 4.10 36.01 77.77
N GLU A 261 4.58 35.35 78.83
CA GLU A 261 5.96 35.49 79.31
C GLU A 261 6.97 34.95 78.30
N LEU A 262 6.67 33.80 77.67
CA LEU A 262 7.54 33.19 76.65
C LEU A 262 7.63 34.07 75.40
N GLU A 263 6.50 34.55 74.89
CA GLU A 263 6.44 35.45 73.73
C GLU A 263 7.13 36.78 74.03
N LYS A 264 6.94 37.34 75.23
CA LYS A 264 7.62 38.57 75.66
C LYS A 264 9.12 38.37 75.74
N ALA A 265 9.62 37.22 76.21
CA ALA A 265 11.05 36.94 76.26
C ALA A 265 11.65 36.81 74.85
N ILE A 266 10.96 36.12 73.93
CA ILE A 266 11.35 36.01 72.52
C ILE A 266 11.38 37.39 71.86
N GLN A 267 10.36 38.21 72.09
CA GLN A 267 10.27 39.55 71.50
C GLN A 267 11.31 40.51 72.06
N SER A 268 11.52 40.51 73.38
CA SER A 268 12.53 41.36 74.03
C SER A 268 13.94 41.06 73.52
N GLU A 269 14.23 39.80 73.23
CA GLU A 269 15.52 39.38 72.67
C GLU A 269 15.70 39.86 71.22
N LYS A 270 14.63 39.85 70.41
CA LYS A 270 14.65 40.44 69.06
C LYS A 270 14.86 41.95 69.11
N ASP A 271 14.15 42.63 70.01
CA ASP A 271 14.17 44.09 70.17
C ASP A 271 15.52 44.60 70.67
N ARG A 272 16.20 43.81 71.51
CA ARG A 272 17.56 44.11 72.00
C ARG A 272 18.59 44.17 70.87
N ILE A 273 18.39 43.40 69.80
CA ILE A 273 19.38 43.26 68.71
C ILE A 273 18.99 44.09 67.49
N LEU A 274 17.70 44.21 67.18
CA LEU A 274 17.16 45.04 66.11
C LEU A 274 16.70 46.39 66.67
N THR A 275 17.66 47.27 66.97
CA THR A 275 17.42 48.56 67.65
C THR A 275 16.77 49.65 66.79
N ASP A 276 16.78 49.51 65.47
CA ASP A 276 16.17 50.45 64.52
C ASP A 276 14.79 49.91 64.08
N GLU A 277 13.72 50.69 64.30
CA GLU A 277 12.35 50.29 63.95
C GLU A 277 12.14 50.02 62.45
N LYS A 278 12.78 50.79 61.55
CA LYS A 278 12.66 50.57 60.11
C LYS A 278 13.34 49.27 59.70
N LEU A 279 14.53 49.00 60.26
CA LEU A 279 15.25 47.75 60.01
C LEU A 279 14.54 46.55 60.63
N LYS A 280 13.95 46.69 61.82
CA LYS A 280 13.14 45.66 62.47
C LYS A 280 11.91 45.31 61.62
N ASN A 281 11.18 46.30 61.12
CA ASN A 281 10.02 46.09 60.26
C ASN A 281 10.40 45.44 58.92
N ALA A 282 11.51 45.87 58.31
CA ALA A 282 12.01 45.27 57.06
C ALA A 282 12.46 43.81 57.28
N PHE A 283 13.15 43.54 58.38
CA PHE A 283 13.55 42.20 58.78
C PHE A 283 12.34 41.29 59.02
N GLU A 284 11.35 41.72 59.80
CA GLU A 284 10.14 40.94 60.08
C GLU A 284 9.31 40.67 58.82
N LYS A 285 9.26 41.60 57.87
CA LYS A 285 8.57 41.42 56.58
C LYS A 285 9.17 40.25 55.80
N ILE A 286 10.50 40.22 55.67
CA ILE A 286 11.24 39.17 54.94
C ILE A 286 11.22 37.86 55.72
N ASP A 287 11.40 37.90 57.04
CA ASP A 287 11.37 36.74 57.94
C ASP A 287 10.00 36.04 57.88
N LYS A 288 8.90 36.81 57.89
CA LYS A 288 7.53 36.29 57.72
C LYS A 288 7.34 35.65 56.35
N GLN A 289 7.88 36.26 55.28
CA GLN A 289 7.82 35.67 53.94
C GLN A 289 8.56 34.33 53.88
N LEU A 290 9.78 34.27 54.41
CA LEU A 290 10.65 33.08 54.40
C LEU A 290 10.19 31.95 55.33
N THR A 291 9.18 32.17 56.18
CA THR A 291 8.68 31.17 57.14
C THR A 291 7.27 30.66 56.84
N LYS A 292 6.63 31.13 55.77
CA LYS A 292 5.23 30.79 55.43
C LYS A 292 4.98 29.30 55.18
N ASN A 293 5.95 28.59 54.62
CA ASN A 293 5.81 27.19 54.25
C ASN A 293 7.16 26.45 54.35
N VAL A 294 7.13 25.13 54.22
CA VAL A 294 8.29 24.26 54.41
C VAL A 294 9.39 24.55 53.37
N GLU A 295 9.03 24.83 52.13
CA GLU A 295 9.98 25.10 51.05
C GLU A 295 10.73 26.43 51.24
N LEU A 296 10.03 27.48 51.69
CA LEU A 296 10.65 28.77 52.02
C LEU A 296 11.53 28.66 53.28
N LYS A 297 11.14 27.81 54.26
CA LYS A 297 11.98 27.50 55.42
C LYS A 297 13.27 26.78 55.01
N LYS A 298 13.21 25.87 54.03
CA LYS A 298 14.41 25.22 53.45
C LYS A 298 15.29 26.20 52.69
N PHE A 299 14.70 27.06 51.86
CA PHE A 299 15.43 28.12 51.16
C PHE A 299 16.18 29.03 52.14
N ARG A 300 15.51 29.47 53.21
CA ARG A 300 16.14 30.22 54.28
C ARG A 300 17.33 29.48 54.90
N ALA A 301 17.17 28.21 55.25
CA ALA A 301 18.28 27.40 55.78
C ALA A 301 19.45 27.31 54.79
N CYS A 302 19.18 27.23 53.50
CA CYS A 302 20.18 27.28 52.44
C CYS A 302 20.95 28.62 52.44
N LEU A 303 20.24 29.76 52.56
CA LEU A 303 20.87 31.09 52.66
C LEU A 303 21.78 31.23 53.89
N GLU A 304 21.40 30.59 55.01
CA GLU A 304 22.18 30.59 56.25
C GLU A 304 23.47 29.76 56.14
N GLN A 305 23.40 28.63 55.43
CA GLN A 305 24.50 27.68 55.27
C GLN A 305 25.47 28.07 54.14
N HIS A 306 24.98 28.78 53.12
CA HIS A 306 25.76 29.16 51.94
C HIS A 306 25.70 30.67 51.65
N PRO A 307 26.38 31.51 52.44
CA PRO A 307 26.36 32.97 52.28
C PRO A 307 26.79 33.46 50.89
N ALA A 308 27.62 32.68 50.18
CA ALA A 308 28.09 32.99 48.82
C ALA A 308 26.94 33.12 47.80
N ILE A 309 25.81 32.44 48.04
CA ILE A 309 24.64 32.48 47.15
C ILE A 309 23.95 33.84 47.21
N VAL A 310 23.98 34.50 48.38
CA VAL A 310 23.21 35.72 48.66
C VAL A 310 23.57 36.84 47.68
N ALA A 311 24.85 36.99 47.35
CA ALA A 311 25.33 37.99 46.39
C ALA A 311 24.84 37.72 44.95
N GLU A 312 24.60 36.46 44.61
CA GLU A 312 24.18 36.02 43.27
C GLU A 312 22.65 36.09 43.08
N LEU A 313 21.86 36.20 44.16
CA LEU A 313 20.39 36.31 44.09
C LEU A 313 19.88 37.59 43.42
N SER A 314 20.75 38.60 43.25
CA SER A 314 20.46 39.78 42.45
C SER A 314 20.10 39.42 41.00
N ASN A 315 20.72 38.35 40.47
CA ASN A 315 20.44 37.77 39.17
C ASN A 315 20.20 36.24 39.28
N PRO A 316 18.95 35.82 39.59
CA PRO A 316 18.61 34.41 39.79
C PRO A 316 18.93 33.53 38.57
N GLU A 317 18.77 34.04 37.36
CA GLU A 317 19.07 33.28 36.13
C GLU A 317 20.56 33.01 35.97
N ARG A 318 21.42 33.98 36.29
CA ARG A 318 22.88 33.77 36.34
C ARG A 318 23.26 32.74 37.41
N LEU A 319 22.58 32.77 38.57
CA LEU A 319 22.80 31.79 39.62
C LEU A 319 22.40 30.37 39.17
N LYS A 320 21.27 30.20 38.45
CA LYS A 320 20.88 28.91 37.87
C LYS A 320 22.01 28.34 37.00
N GLN A 321 22.56 29.15 36.09
CA GLN A 321 23.65 28.73 35.20
C GLN A 321 24.90 28.33 36.00
N LYS A 322 25.31 29.15 36.97
CA LYS A 322 26.48 28.86 37.83
C LYS A 322 26.32 27.58 38.64
N LEU A 323 25.13 27.30 39.16
CA LEU A 323 24.86 26.05 39.89
C LEU A 323 24.99 24.84 38.95
N TRP A 324 24.39 24.88 37.76
CA TRP A 324 24.51 23.79 36.79
C TRP A 324 25.95 23.53 36.38
N VAL A 325 26.73 24.58 36.11
CA VAL A 325 28.17 24.44 35.84
C VAL A 325 28.89 23.81 37.03
N ALA A 326 28.64 24.26 38.26
CA ALA A 326 29.27 23.70 39.46
C ALA A 326 28.90 22.21 39.67
N TYR A 327 27.65 21.81 39.40
CA TYR A 327 27.25 20.39 39.50
C TYR A 327 27.95 19.53 38.44
N LEU A 328 28.09 20.04 37.22
CA LEU A 328 28.78 19.34 36.13
C LEU A 328 30.29 19.25 36.36
N ILE A 329 30.92 20.26 36.98
CA ILE A 329 32.33 20.18 37.41
C ILE A 329 32.51 19.03 38.42
N LYS A 330 31.57 18.84 39.35
CA LYS A 330 31.59 17.70 40.29
C LYS A 330 31.26 16.35 39.66
N ALA A 331 30.71 16.34 38.44
CA ALA A 331 30.43 15.16 37.63
C ALA A 331 31.24 15.17 36.32
N LYS A 332 32.46 15.74 36.37
CA LYS A 332 33.25 16.07 35.18
C LYS A 332 33.56 14.85 34.32
N GLU A 333 33.90 13.72 34.91
CA GLU A 333 34.16 12.48 34.17
C GLU A 333 32.92 12.02 33.39
N GLN A 334 31.73 12.03 34.01
CA GLN A 334 30.48 11.66 33.34
C GLN A 334 30.09 12.69 32.27
N PHE A 335 30.36 13.97 32.52
CA PHE A 335 30.11 15.04 31.56
C PHE A 335 30.99 14.93 30.30
N GLU A 336 32.30 14.74 30.49
CA GLU A 336 33.26 14.53 29.40
C GLU A 336 32.87 13.30 28.57
N GLU A 337 32.47 12.22 29.24
CA GLU A 337 32.03 11.00 28.58
C GLU A 337 30.77 11.22 27.73
N VAL A 338 29.73 11.86 28.27
CA VAL A 338 28.51 12.18 27.50
C VAL A 338 28.84 13.05 26.28
N LEU A 339 29.67 14.08 26.44
CA LEU A 339 30.07 14.93 25.31
C LEU A 339 30.87 14.16 24.26
N ARG A 340 31.77 13.27 24.68
CA ARG A 340 32.55 12.41 23.77
C ARG A 340 31.62 11.51 22.96
N VAL A 341 30.80 10.70 23.64
CA VAL A 341 29.86 9.76 23.00
C VAL A 341 28.84 10.49 22.14
N TYR A 342 28.33 11.64 22.56
CA TYR A 342 27.39 12.43 21.77
C TYR A 342 28.03 12.96 20.47
N ASN A 343 29.27 13.49 20.53
CA ASN A 343 29.94 13.99 19.34
C ASN A 343 30.35 12.86 18.38
N GLU A 344 30.89 11.75 18.90
CA GLU A 344 31.17 10.55 18.11
C GLU A 344 29.89 9.96 17.51
N GLY A 345 28.83 9.88 18.30
CA GLY A 345 27.53 9.39 17.88
C GLY A 345 26.89 10.27 16.81
N LYS A 346 27.01 11.60 16.91
CA LYS A 346 26.56 12.55 15.88
C LYS A 346 27.28 12.31 14.54
N ALA A 347 28.59 12.10 14.57
CA ALA A 347 29.37 11.78 13.36
C ALA A 347 28.95 10.42 12.76
N LYS A 348 28.83 9.38 13.60
CA LYS A 348 28.38 8.05 13.19
C LYS A 348 26.96 8.06 12.64
N ILE A 349 26.04 8.80 13.25
CA ILE A 349 24.66 8.95 12.75
C ILE A 349 24.66 9.64 11.39
N ALA A 350 25.47 10.70 11.20
CA ALA A 350 25.57 11.37 9.91
C ALA A 350 26.09 10.42 8.81
N GLU A 351 27.11 9.62 9.11
CA GLU A 351 27.63 8.57 8.22
C GLU A 351 26.56 7.52 7.90
N ILE A 352 25.84 7.02 8.91
CA ILE A 352 24.74 6.05 8.71
C ILE A 352 23.61 6.64 7.86
N VAL A 353 23.29 7.93 8.04
CA VAL A 353 22.28 8.63 7.24
C VAL A 353 22.72 8.78 5.78
N GLU A 354 23.98 9.12 5.55
CA GLU A 354 24.56 9.20 4.20
C GLU A 354 24.61 7.81 3.53
N GLU A 355 25.02 6.78 4.26
CA GLU A 355 25.03 5.39 3.80
C GLU A 355 23.61 4.91 3.45
N ALA A 356 22.61 5.21 4.30
CA ALA A 356 21.20 4.91 4.04
C ALA A 356 20.62 5.70 2.85
N GLY A 357 21.05 6.95 2.64
CA GLY A 357 20.64 7.78 1.51
C GLY A 357 21.19 7.26 0.17
N ASN A 358 22.42 6.72 0.19
CA ASN A 358 23.07 6.14 -0.98
C ASN A 358 22.68 4.68 -1.24
N GLU A 359 21.99 4.04 -0.30
CA GLU A 359 21.56 2.65 -0.45
C GLU A 359 20.46 2.53 -1.50
N ARG A 360 20.79 1.88 -2.63
CA ARG A 360 19.79 1.39 -3.58
C ARG A 360 19.06 0.19 -2.96
N THR A 361 17.97 0.47 -2.26
CA THR A 361 17.06 -0.57 -1.78
C THR A 361 16.41 -1.31 -2.96
N ARG A 362 15.95 -2.55 -2.74
CA ARG A 362 15.17 -3.30 -3.75
C ARG A 362 13.93 -2.54 -4.20
N TRP A 363 13.38 -1.74 -3.30
CA TRP A 363 12.27 -0.84 -3.58
C TRP A 363 12.62 0.23 -4.62
N ALA A 364 13.80 0.84 -4.54
CA ALA A 364 14.25 1.82 -5.54
C ALA A 364 14.38 1.16 -6.93
N GLN A 365 14.74 -0.12 -6.98
CA GLN A 365 14.73 -0.90 -8.22
C GLN A 365 13.29 -1.11 -8.73
N VAL A 366 12.33 -1.46 -7.88
CA VAL A 366 10.91 -1.60 -8.29
C VAL A 366 10.38 -0.32 -8.91
N ILE A 367 10.62 0.83 -8.29
CA ILE A 367 10.16 2.11 -8.83
C ILE A 367 10.90 2.52 -10.08
N HIS A 368 12.20 2.26 -10.15
CA HIS A 368 12.97 2.49 -11.37
C HIS A 368 12.39 1.66 -12.53
N ILE A 369 12.18 0.36 -12.33
CA ILE A 369 11.60 -0.52 -13.35
C ILE A 369 10.17 -0.08 -13.70
N PHE A 370 9.35 0.34 -12.72
CA PHE A 370 8.02 0.86 -12.99
C PHE A 370 8.08 2.13 -13.86
N ASN A 371 8.89 3.12 -13.49
CA ASN A 371 9.03 4.38 -14.22
C ASN A 371 9.62 4.16 -15.63
N GLU A 372 10.50 3.16 -15.83
CA GLU A 372 11.04 2.81 -17.15
C GLU A 372 10.04 2.06 -18.03
N ARG A 373 9.28 1.09 -17.48
CA ARG A 373 8.44 0.19 -18.28
C ARG A 373 7.04 0.71 -18.54
N PHE A 374 6.46 1.45 -17.59
CA PHE A 374 5.09 1.97 -17.73
C PHE A 374 5.11 3.36 -18.34
N SER A 375 4.23 3.60 -19.31
CA SER A 375 3.97 4.91 -19.90
C SER A 375 2.78 5.52 -19.18
N VAL A 376 3.07 6.46 -18.26
CA VAL A 376 2.11 7.17 -17.41
C VAL A 376 2.56 8.62 -17.23
N PRO A 377 1.63 9.59 -17.00
CA PRO A 377 1.94 11.03 -16.98
C PRO A 377 2.55 11.49 -15.65
N PHE A 378 3.13 10.56 -14.88
CA PHE A 378 3.73 10.85 -13.58
C PHE A 378 4.96 9.99 -13.32
N VAL A 379 5.84 10.50 -12.45
CA VAL A 379 7.02 9.78 -11.93
C VAL A 379 6.78 9.45 -10.46
N VAL A 380 7.06 8.20 -10.10
CA VAL A 380 6.96 7.74 -8.71
C VAL A 380 8.28 8.01 -7.98
N ARG A 381 8.22 8.60 -6.78
CA ARG A 381 9.36 8.87 -5.91
C ARG A 381 9.10 8.46 -4.45
N MET A 382 10.17 8.37 -3.66
CA MET A 382 10.12 8.20 -2.21
C MET A 382 10.50 9.50 -1.52
N ASP A 383 9.65 10.00 -0.63
CA ASP A 383 9.99 11.20 0.13
C ASP A 383 10.76 10.89 1.42
N ASN A 384 10.52 9.74 2.06
CA ASN A 384 11.03 9.44 3.41
C ASN A 384 12.01 8.26 3.50
N GLN A 385 12.77 7.97 2.43
CA GLN A 385 13.68 6.82 2.34
C GLN A 385 14.55 6.59 3.59
N VAL A 386 15.26 7.63 4.03
CA VAL A 386 16.18 7.56 5.17
C VAL A 386 15.45 7.20 6.46
N ASP A 387 14.27 7.79 6.70
CA ASP A 387 13.47 7.53 7.89
C ASP A 387 12.85 6.13 7.87
N VAL A 388 12.48 5.60 6.70
CA VAL A 388 11.99 4.22 6.60
C VAL A 388 13.10 3.24 6.94
N ILE A 389 14.32 3.44 6.39
CA ILE A 389 15.48 2.56 6.62
C ILE A 389 15.87 2.56 8.10
N LEU A 390 15.95 3.74 8.74
CA LEU A 390 16.53 3.90 10.07
C LEU A 390 15.51 3.86 11.21
N LYS A 391 14.31 4.40 11.02
CA LYS A 391 13.32 4.66 12.10
C LYS A 391 12.06 3.79 12.00
N SER A 392 11.94 2.91 11.00
CA SER A 392 10.77 2.05 10.79
C SER A 392 9.45 2.83 10.64
N VAL A 393 9.52 4.00 10.00
CA VAL A 393 8.34 4.76 9.59
C VAL A 393 7.73 4.10 8.35
N ALA A 394 6.42 4.21 8.17
CA ALA A 394 5.76 3.73 6.96
C ALA A 394 6.29 4.50 5.73
N PRO A 395 6.58 3.82 4.60
CA PRO A 395 7.02 4.50 3.39
C PRO A 395 5.93 5.40 2.83
N VAL A 396 6.34 6.60 2.43
CA VAL A 396 5.49 7.59 1.78
C VAL A 396 5.90 7.66 0.31
N ILE A 397 4.97 7.25 -0.54
CA ILE A 397 5.08 7.33 -1.99
C ILE A 397 4.56 8.71 -2.41
N SER A 398 5.39 9.43 -3.16
CA SER A 398 5.04 10.71 -3.74
C SER A 398 5.08 10.65 -5.26
N PHE A 399 4.32 11.51 -5.89
CA PHE A 399 4.11 11.50 -7.32
C PHE A 399 4.40 12.88 -7.89
N ASP A 400 5.19 12.93 -8.95
CA ASP A 400 5.33 14.14 -9.75
C ASP A 400 4.55 14.00 -11.04
N PHE A 401 3.64 14.94 -11.29
CA PHE A 401 2.94 15.01 -12.55
C PHE A 401 3.80 15.75 -13.57
N LEU A 402 4.00 15.15 -14.74
CA LEU A 402 4.82 15.67 -15.83
C LEU A 402 4.01 16.67 -16.67
N ASP A 403 4.64 17.77 -17.10
CA ASP A 403 4.04 18.71 -18.07
C ASP A 403 3.93 18.06 -19.46
N ASP A 404 4.96 17.29 -19.86
CA ASP A 404 4.92 16.42 -21.03
C ASP A 404 4.99 14.94 -20.60
N SER A 405 3.91 14.19 -20.87
CA SER A 405 3.82 12.78 -20.49
C SER A 405 4.79 11.84 -21.23
N ASP A 406 5.30 12.25 -22.40
CA ASP A 406 6.27 11.46 -23.18
C ASP A 406 7.73 11.84 -22.86
N ASP A 407 7.97 12.94 -22.13
CA ASP A 407 9.30 13.38 -21.67
C ASP A 407 9.43 13.31 -20.14
N ARG A 408 10.19 12.32 -19.67
CA ARG A 408 10.43 12.08 -18.23
C ARG A 408 11.25 13.19 -17.56
N ASP A 409 11.98 13.99 -18.33
CA ASP A 409 12.80 15.10 -17.84
C ASP A 409 12.08 16.46 -17.97
N SER A 410 10.80 16.46 -18.39
CA SER A 410 9.97 17.66 -18.46
C SER A 410 9.74 18.29 -17.08
N GLU A 411 9.33 19.56 -17.08
CA GLU A 411 8.92 20.22 -15.84
C GLU A 411 7.83 19.39 -15.15
N SER A 412 7.93 19.26 -13.83
CA SER A 412 7.02 18.43 -13.06
C SER A 412 6.66 19.07 -11.74
N VAL A 413 5.47 18.73 -11.25
CA VAL A 413 4.92 19.25 -9.99
C VAL A 413 4.54 18.09 -9.08
N GLY A 414 4.91 18.20 -7.80
CA GLY A 414 4.49 17.23 -6.79
C GLY A 414 2.97 17.28 -6.57
N VAL A 415 2.31 16.13 -6.65
CA VAL A 415 0.85 16.01 -6.53
C VAL A 415 0.50 14.93 -5.50
N GLU A 416 -0.50 15.22 -4.66
CA GLU A 416 -1.07 14.22 -3.75
C GLU A 416 -1.79 13.11 -4.54
N GLU A 417 -1.67 11.87 -4.08
CA GLU A 417 -2.25 10.70 -4.77
C GLU A 417 -3.76 10.86 -5.05
N GLY A 418 -4.51 11.47 -4.13
CA GLY A 418 -5.94 11.73 -4.28
C GLY A 418 -6.29 12.67 -5.43
N VAL A 419 -5.46 13.70 -5.66
CA VAL A 419 -5.61 14.64 -6.78
C VAL A 419 -5.14 13.99 -8.08
N LEU A 420 -4.00 13.28 -8.05
CA LEU A 420 -3.49 12.53 -9.19
C LEU A 420 -4.57 11.58 -9.74
N ARG A 421 -5.23 10.81 -8.87
CA ARG A 421 -6.29 9.88 -9.26
C ARG A 421 -7.49 10.54 -9.94
N GLN A 422 -7.75 11.83 -9.74
CA GLN A 422 -8.87 12.52 -10.39
C GLN A 422 -8.58 12.83 -11.86
N VAL A 423 -7.30 13.00 -12.21
CA VAL A 423 -6.87 13.36 -13.57
C VAL A 423 -6.47 12.15 -14.42
N LEU A 424 -6.12 11.01 -13.80
CA LEU A 424 -5.74 9.79 -14.51
C LEU A 424 -6.91 9.12 -15.23
N SER A 425 -6.64 8.63 -16.43
CA SER A 425 -7.46 7.67 -17.16
C SER A 425 -7.56 6.32 -16.44
N ASN A 426 -8.51 5.47 -16.86
CA ASN A 426 -8.66 4.14 -16.28
C ASN A 426 -7.42 3.26 -16.47
N GLY A 427 -6.71 3.37 -17.59
CA GLY A 427 -5.47 2.62 -17.83
C GLY A 427 -4.35 3.04 -16.88
N GLU A 428 -4.16 4.34 -16.67
CA GLU A 428 -3.14 4.87 -15.76
C GLU A 428 -3.47 4.58 -14.29
N LYS A 429 -4.75 4.65 -13.91
CA LYS A 429 -5.21 4.21 -12.57
C LYS A 429 -4.87 2.75 -12.31
N ARG A 430 -5.03 1.88 -13.32
CA ARG A 430 -4.64 0.47 -13.22
C ARG A 430 -3.12 0.31 -13.16
N ALA A 431 -2.33 1.09 -13.88
CA ALA A 431 -0.87 1.10 -13.73
C ALA A 431 -0.45 1.45 -12.29
N LEU A 432 -1.10 2.46 -11.67
CA LEU A 432 -0.85 2.80 -10.26
C LEU A 432 -1.25 1.66 -9.29
N TYR A 433 -2.33 0.92 -9.59
CA TYR A 433 -2.67 -0.29 -8.84
C TYR A 433 -1.61 -1.40 -9.01
N LEU A 434 -1.10 -1.59 -10.24
CA LEU A 434 -0.05 -2.57 -10.53
C LEU A 434 1.25 -2.30 -9.78
N LEU A 435 1.62 -1.04 -9.55
CA LEU A 435 2.77 -0.70 -8.70
C LEU A 435 2.69 -1.39 -7.33
N ASN A 436 1.51 -1.38 -6.69
CA ASN A 436 1.30 -2.04 -5.40
C ASN A 436 1.39 -3.57 -5.49
N ILE A 437 0.96 -4.16 -6.61
CA ILE A 437 1.11 -5.59 -6.87
C ILE A 437 2.59 -5.95 -7.04
N ILE A 438 3.35 -5.16 -7.79
CA ILE A 438 4.78 -5.40 -8.00
C ILE A 438 5.52 -5.38 -6.66
N PHE A 439 5.19 -4.45 -5.76
CA PHE A 439 5.74 -4.45 -4.41
C PHE A 439 5.41 -5.74 -3.64
N GLU A 440 4.17 -6.20 -3.69
CA GLU A 440 3.77 -7.44 -3.01
C GLU A 440 4.51 -8.67 -3.55
N VAL A 441 4.67 -8.74 -4.88
CA VAL A 441 5.43 -9.80 -5.57
C VAL A 441 6.88 -9.82 -5.11
N GLU A 442 7.55 -8.66 -5.10
CA GLU A 442 8.95 -8.58 -4.68
C GLU A 442 9.14 -8.88 -3.20
N ALA A 443 8.18 -8.50 -2.34
CA ALA A 443 8.21 -8.85 -0.93
C ALA A 443 8.14 -10.37 -0.73
N ARG A 444 7.23 -11.04 -1.44
CA ARG A 444 7.11 -12.51 -1.43
C ARG A 444 8.36 -13.20 -1.94
N ARG A 445 8.93 -12.70 -3.05
CA ARG A 445 10.18 -13.21 -3.63
C ARG A 445 11.32 -13.12 -2.63
N THR A 446 11.45 -11.96 -1.98
CA THR A 446 12.49 -11.71 -0.96
C THR A 446 12.36 -12.65 0.24
N SER A 447 11.13 -12.92 0.68
CA SER A 447 10.87 -13.87 1.77
C SER A 447 10.99 -15.34 1.37
N GLY A 448 11.22 -15.65 0.09
CA GLY A 448 11.20 -17.03 -0.42
C GLY A 448 9.84 -17.72 -0.25
N GLN A 449 8.77 -16.93 -0.14
CA GLN A 449 7.44 -17.45 0.16
C GLN A 449 6.84 -18.11 -1.07
N GLU A 450 6.57 -19.41 -0.96
CA GLU A 450 5.85 -20.13 -2.00
C GLU A 450 4.46 -19.52 -2.23
N THR A 451 4.15 -19.15 -3.47
CA THR A 451 2.92 -18.41 -3.80
C THR A 451 2.29 -18.87 -5.12
N LEU A 452 0.98 -19.16 -5.08
CA LEU A 452 0.10 -19.29 -6.22
C LEU A 452 -0.58 -17.95 -6.52
N PHE A 453 -0.22 -17.36 -7.66
CA PHE A 453 -0.84 -16.16 -8.19
C PHE A 453 -2.07 -16.50 -9.01
N ILE A 454 -3.19 -15.86 -8.69
CA ILE A 454 -4.43 -15.94 -9.45
C ILE A 454 -4.65 -14.59 -10.12
N VAL A 455 -4.44 -14.52 -11.43
CA VAL A 455 -4.47 -13.25 -12.19
C VAL A 455 -5.77 -13.17 -12.96
N ASP A 456 -6.70 -12.31 -12.54
CA ASP A 456 -8.03 -12.14 -13.16
C ASP A 456 -8.06 -10.91 -14.06
N ASP A 457 -8.12 -11.10 -15.38
CA ASP A 457 -8.38 -10.03 -16.38
C ASP A 457 -7.52 -8.75 -16.20
N ILE A 458 -6.26 -8.91 -15.79
CA ILE A 458 -5.33 -7.81 -15.47
C ILE A 458 -5.06 -6.86 -16.64
N ALA A 459 -5.32 -7.28 -17.87
CA ALA A 459 -5.04 -6.49 -19.08
C ALA A 459 -6.28 -5.81 -19.69
N ASP A 460 -7.45 -5.96 -19.09
CA ASP A 460 -8.65 -5.32 -19.62
C ASP A 460 -8.45 -3.79 -19.64
N SER A 461 -8.91 -3.11 -20.69
CA SER A 461 -8.77 -1.65 -20.90
C SER A 461 -7.34 -1.03 -20.86
N PHE A 462 -6.25 -1.80 -20.87
CA PHE A 462 -4.91 -1.23 -21.01
C PHE A 462 -4.59 -0.80 -22.45
N ASP A 463 -3.83 0.27 -22.60
CA ASP A 463 -3.25 0.66 -23.88
C ASP A 463 -2.17 -0.34 -24.33
N TYR A 464 -1.88 -0.36 -25.63
CA TYR A 464 -0.85 -1.26 -26.17
C TYR A 464 0.54 -1.02 -25.54
N LYS A 465 0.85 0.21 -25.10
CA LYS A 465 2.13 0.54 -24.46
C LYS A 465 2.28 -0.21 -23.13
N ASN A 466 1.31 -0.12 -22.22
CA ASN A 466 1.42 -0.75 -20.89
C ASN A 466 1.13 -2.26 -20.90
N LYS A 467 0.48 -2.80 -21.93
CA LYS A 467 0.28 -4.24 -22.11
C LYS A 467 1.59 -5.03 -22.08
N TYR A 468 2.66 -4.52 -22.69
CA TYR A 468 3.96 -5.22 -22.72
C TYR A 468 4.66 -5.21 -21.37
N ALA A 469 4.58 -4.11 -20.62
CA ALA A 469 5.12 -4.04 -19.26
C ALA A 469 4.54 -5.15 -18.37
N ILE A 470 3.23 -5.36 -18.41
CA ILE A 470 2.55 -6.43 -17.67
C ILE A 470 3.07 -7.81 -18.08
N VAL A 471 3.22 -8.07 -19.39
CA VAL A 471 3.71 -9.36 -19.90
C VAL A 471 5.14 -9.63 -19.43
N GLU A 472 6.00 -8.61 -19.40
CA GLU A 472 7.36 -8.74 -18.86
C GLU A 472 7.36 -9.07 -17.38
N TYR A 473 6.54 -8.39 -16.57
CA TYR A 473 6.41 -8.71 -15.15
C TYR A 473 5.86 -10.12 -14.91
N LEU A 474 4.83 -10.55 -15.63
CA LEU A 474 4.30 -11.92 -15.52
C LEU A 474 5.36 -12.96 -15.89
N LYS A 475 6.23 -12.65 -16.86
CA LYS A 475 7.37 -13.49 -17.21
C LYS A 475 8.39 -13.55 -16.08
N GLU A 476 8.78 -12.42 -15.49
CA GLU A 476 9.71 -12.41 -14.34
C GLU A 476 9.16 -13.19 -13.14
N VAL A 477 7.85 -13.08 -12.88
CA VAL A 477 7.19 -13.91 -11.85
C VAL A 477 7.25 -15.39 -12.21
N SER A 478 7.19 -15.75 -13.49
CA SER A 478 7.22 -17.16 -13.94
C SER A 478 8.59 -17.82 -13.83
N GLU A 479 9.66 -17.03 -13.79
CA GLU A 479 11.04 -17.49 -13.69
C GLU A 479 11.44 -17.84 -12.25
N ASP A 480 10.66 -17.38 -11.26
CA ASP A 480 10.87 -17.70 -9.85
C ASP A 480 10.40 -19.13 -9.51
N ALA A 481 11.25 -19.90 -8.84
CA ALA A 481 10.93 -21.27 -8.46
C ALA A 481 9.86 -21.37 -7.36
N ASN A 482 9.65 -20.32 -6.57
CA ASN A 482 8.64 -20.33 -5.51
C ASN A 482 7.26 -19.94 -6.02
N PHE A 483 7.14 -19.47 -7.26
CA PHE A 483 5.90 -18.92 -7.79
C PHE A 483 5.23 -19.88 -8.77
N SER A 484 3.90 -19.87 -8.76
CA SER A 484 3.04 -20.54 -9.74
C SER A 484 1.92 -19.60 -10.11
N GLN A 485 1.42 -19.66 -11.36
CA GLN A 485 0.44 -18.69 -11.85
C GLN A 485 -0.72 -19.39 -12.58
N LEU A 486 -1.94 -18.95 -12.27
CA LEU A 486 -3.13 -19.15 -13.09
C LEU A 486 -3.56 -17.80 -13.64
N ILE A 487 -3.47 -17.61 -14.96
CA ILE A 487 -3.74 -16.34 -15.62
C ILE A 487 -5.01 -16.45 -16.45
N PHE A 488 -6.00 -15.63 -16.14
CA PHE A 488 -7.29 -15.60 -16.81
C PHE A 488 -7.42 -14.36 -17.69
N SER A 489 -7.95 -14.54 -18.89
CA SER A 489 -8.23 -13.42 -19.80
C SER A 489 -9.48 -13.70 -20.65
N HIS A 490 -10.35 -12.71 -20.83
CA HIS A 490 -11.31 -12.71 -21.94
C HIS A 490 -10.75 -12.09 -23.22
N ASN A 491 -9.65 -11.34 -23.12
CA ASN A 491 -8.97 -10.79 -24.30
C ASN A 491 -8.05 -11.87 -24.88
N PHE A 492 -8.40 -12.38 -26.07
CA PHE A 492 -7.69 -13.49 -26.69
C PHE A 492 -6.28 -13.07 -27.15
N ASP A 493 -6.09 -11.84 -27.65
CA ASP A 493 -4.78 -11.34 -28.06
C ASP A 493 -3.83 -11.20 -26.86
N PHE A 494 -4.31 -10.74 -25.70
CA PHE A 494 -3.53 -10.76 -24.47
C PHE A 494 -3.18 -12.19 -24.05
N TYR A 495 -4.17 -13.10 -24.02
CA TYR A 495 -3.96 -14.51 -23.73
C TYR A 495 -2.89 -15.14 -24.64
N ARG A 496 -2.97 -14.91 -25.95
CA ARG A 496 -2.01 -15.41 -26.94
C ARG A 496 -0.63 -14.79 -26.76
N THR A 497 -0.58 -13.48 -26.50
CA THR A 497 0.68 -12.75 -26.28
C THR A 497 1.41 -13.27 -25.04
N VAL A 498 0.72 -13.38 -23.90
CA VAL A 498 1.27 -13.96 -22.66
C VAL A 498 1.73 -15.39 -22.91
N SER A 499 0.85 -16.23 -23.49
CA SER A 499 1.17 -17.64 -23.74
C SER A 499 2.40 -17.83 -24.63
N GLY A 500 2.57 -16.97 -25.64
CA GLY A 500 3.73 -16.99 -26.53
C GLY A 500 5.01 -16.45 -25.88
N ARG A 501 4.93 -15.29 -25.20
CA ARG A 501 6.09 -14.62 -24.58
C ARG A 501 6.66 -15.37 -23.38
N LEU A 502 5.80 -16.06 -22.62
CA LEU A 502 6.21 -16.95 -21.53
C LEU A 502 6.60 -18.36 -22.03
N ALA A 503 6.56 -18.61 -23.34
CA ALA A 503 6.89 -19.89 -23.96
C ALA A 503 6.15 -21.09 -23.33
N LEU A 504 4.85 -20.90 -23.06
CA LEU A 504 4.05 -21.89 -22.35
C LEU A 504 3.90 -23.20 -23.15
N LYS A 505 3.94 -24.32 -22.43
CA LYS A 505 3.73 -25.64 -23.03
C LYS A 505 2.28 -25.80 -23.49
N ARG A 506 2.07 -26.75 -24.41
CA ARG A 506 0.76 -26.99 -25.03
C ARG A 506 -0.35 -27.21 -24.01
N ASN A 507 -0.11 -28.00 -22.97
CA ASN A 507 -1.12 -28.35 -21.97
C ASN A 507 -1.35 -27.25 -20.93
N SER A 508 -0.51 -26.22 -20.90
CA SER A 508 -0.66 -25.07 -20.00
C SER A 508 -1.49 -23.93 -20.59
N ARG A 509 -1.95 -24.10 -21.84
CA ARG A 509 -2.77 -23.17 -22.60
C ARG A 509 -4.18 -23.74 -22.70
N MET A 510 -5.13 -23.14 -22.00
CA MET A 510 -6.47 -23.70 -21.82
C MET A 510 -7.58 -22.73 -22.28
N LEU A 511 -8.69 -23.30 -22.70
CA LEU A 511 -9.96 -22.60 -22.98
C LEU A 511 -11.01 -23.07 -21.99
N ALA A 512 -11.74 -22.13 -21.39
CA ALA A 512 -12.88 -22.43 -20.54
C ALA A 512 -14.19 -22.27 -21.31
N SER A 513 -15.07 -23.27 -21.21
CA SER A 513 -16.41 -23.21 -21.82
C SER A 513 -17.47 -23.74 -20.87
N LYS A 514 -18.73 -23.35 -21.11
CA LYS A 514 -19.88 -23.92 -20.39
C LYS A 514 -20.34 -25.19 -21.11
N ALA A 515 -20.23 -26.32 -20.43
CA ALA A 515 -20.67 -27.62 -20.94
C ALA A 515 -21.31 -28.43 -19.80
N ASN A 516 -22.30 -29.28 -20.13
CA ASN A 516 -22.88 -30.26 -19.20
C ASN A 516 -23.36 -29.71 -17.84
N GLY A 517 -23.83 -28.45 -17.81
CA GLY A 517 -24.29 -27.80 -16.57
C GLY A 517 -23.18 -27.29 -15.65
N GLY A 518 -21.91 -27.33 -16.08
CA GLY A 518 -20.74 -26.80 -15.39
C GLY A 518 -19.79 -26.04 -16.31
N VAL A 519 -18.54 -25.90 -15.86
CA VAL A 519 -17.43 -25.31 -16.60
C VAL A 519 -16.41 -26.40 -16.85
N GLU A 520 -15.96 -26.51 -18.11
CA GLU A 520 -14.91 -27.43 -18.53
C GLU A 520 -13.71 -26.64 -19.03
N LEU A 521 -12.52 -27.08 -18.64
CA LEU A 521 -11.24 -26.56 -19.13
C LEU A 521 -10.65 -27.55 -20.13
N GLN A 522 -10.37 -27.09 -21.33
CA GLN A 522 -9.82 -27.92 -22.40
C GLN A 522 -8.54 -27.28 -22.93
N ALA A 523 -7.55 -28.09 -23.29
CA ALA A 523 -6.33 -27.58 -23.91
C ALA A 523 -6.65 -26.86 -25.23
N GLU A 524 -6.03 -25.72 -25.48
CA GLU A 524 -6.21 -24.94 -26.69
C GLU A 524 -5.84 -25.77 -27.92
N LYS A 525 -6.82 -26.02 -28.80
CA LYS A 525 -6.63 -26.76 -30.04
C LYS A 525 -5.69 -25.99 -30.98
N TYR A 526 -6.03 -24.73 -31.27
CA TYR A 526 -5.39 -23.86 -32.26
C TYR A 526 -4.29 -22.96 -31.67
N GLN A 527 -3.13 -23.55 -31.36
CA GLN A 527 -2.00 -22.79 -30.78
C GLN A 527 -1.20 -21.96 -31.80
N LYS A 528 -1.47 -22.21 -33.09
CA LYS A 528 -1.00 -21.46 -34.26
C LYS A 528 -2.25 -21.00 -35.04
N SER A 529 -2.07 -20.23 -36.11
CA SER A 529 -3.17 -19.79 -36.97
C SER A 529 -4.11 -20.97 -37.32
N PRO A 530 -5.43 -20.86 -37.03
CA PRO A 530 -6.40 -21.90 -37.36
C PRO A 530 -6.38 -22.28 -38.85
N PHE A 531 -6.20 -21.30 -39.72
CA PHE A 531 -6.10 -21.51 -41.17
C PHE A 531 -4.95 -22.44 -41.56
N ALA A 532 -3.82 -22.39 -40.85
CA ALA A 532 -2.71 -23.31 -41.11
C ALA A 532 -3.09 -24.77 -40.87
N HIS A 533 -3.96 -25.04 -39.90
CA HIS A 533 -4.49 -26.37 -39.62
C HIS A 533 -5.56 -26.77 -40.64
N TRP A 534 -6.51 -25.87 -40.93
CA TRP A 534 -7.57 -26.14 -41.92
C TRP A 534 -7.00 -26.44 -43.29
N ARG A 535 -5.99 -25.68 -43.73
CA ARG A 535 -5.28 -25.88 -44.99
C ARG A 535 -4.71 -27.29 -45.17
N GLN A 536 -4.30 -27.94 -44.09
CA GLN A 536 -3.75 -29.30 -44.13
C GLN A 536 -4.83 -30.41 -44.16
N ASN A 537 -6.11 -30.03 -44.05
CA ASN A 537 -7.22 -30.95 -43.89
C ASN A 537 -8.44 -30.60 -44.77
N LEU A 538 -8.25 -29.77 -45.81
CA LEU A 538 -9.32 -29.31 -46.71
C LEU A 538 -10.00 -30.48 -47.45
N ASP A 539 -9.30 -31.58 -47.68
CA ASP A 539 -9.78 -32.81 -48.32
C ASP A 539 -10.43 -33.80 -47.34
N LYS A 540 -10.18 -33.65 -46.04
CA LYS A 540 -10.57 -34.61 -44.99
C LYS A 540 -11.75 -34.15 -44.16
N ASN A 541 -11.97 -32.84 -44.07
CA ASN A 541 -12.99 -32.26 -43.21
C ASN A 541 -13.72 -31.13 -43.94
N ASP A 542 -14.99 -31.38 -44.27
CA ASP A 542 -15.82 -30.42 -45.00
C ASP A 542 -16.07 -29.12 -44.19
N SER A 543 -16.15 -29.17 -42.85
CA SER A 543 -16.24 -27.95 -42.02
C SER A 543 -15.01 -27.06 -42.22
N MET A 544 -13.81 -27.66 -42.24
CA MET A 544 -12.56 -26.91 -42.45
C MET A 544 -12.43 -26.37 -43.88
N LEU A 545 -12.90 -27.12 -44.88
CA LEU A 545 -12.96 -26.67 -46.27
C LEU A 545 -13.86 -25.43 -46.40
N ILE A 546 -15.08 -25.50 -45.85
CA ILE A 546 -16.03 -24.40 -45.89
C ILE A 546 -15.49 -23.19 -45.12
N ALA A 547 -14.98 -23.40 -43.90
CA ALA A 547 -14.45 -22.33 -43.06
C ALA A 547 -13.23 -21.61 -43.68
N ALA A 548 -12.52 -22.25 -44.62
CA ALA A 548 -11.42 -21.64 -45.36
C ALA A 548 -11.89 -20.64 -46.43
N ILE A 549 -13.14 -20.69 -46.91
CA ILE A 549 -13.65 -19.84 -48.01
C ILE A 549 -13.47 -18.34 -47.72
N PRO A 550 -13.91 -17.80 -46.56
CA PRO A 550 -13.65 -16.40 -46.18
C PRO A 550 -12.17 -15.99 -46.23
N PHE A 551 -11.28 -16.87 -45.78
CA PHE A 551 -9.84 -16.61 -45.75
C PHE A 551 -9.24 -16.59 -47.15
N LEU A 552 -9.61 -17.57 -47.99
CA LEU A 552 -9.20 -17.63 -49.38
C LEU A 552 -9.69 -16.40 -50.15
N ARG A 553 -10.90 -15.92 -49.86
CA ARG A 553 -11.45 -14.71 -50.47
C ARG A 553 -10.57 -13.50 -50.16
N ASN A 554 -10.19 -13.33 -48.90
CA ASN A 554 -9.33 -12.22 -48.48
C ASN A 554 -7.93 -12.33 -49.09
N LEU A 555 -7.39 -13.54 -49.24
CA LEU A 555 -6.12 -13.73 -49.95
C LEU A 555 -6.23 -13.34 -51.43
N ALA A 556 -7.31 -13.75 -52.11
CA ALA A 556 -7.58 -13.36 -53.49
C ALA A 556 -7.66 -11.83 -53.63
N GLU A 557 -8.41 -11.17 -52.74
CA GLU A 557 -8.53 -9.70 -52.66
C GLU A 557 -7.17 -9.02 -52.53
N TYR A 558 -6.36 -9.43 -51.54
CA TYR A 558 -5.05 -8.84 -51.30
C TYR A 558 -4.01 -9.16 -52.39
N SER A 559 -4.22 -10.22 -53.17
CA SER A 559 -3.40 -10.55 -54.33
C SER A 559 -3.86 -9.91 -55.64
N GLY A 560 -4.99 -9.19 -55.65
CA GLY A 560 -5.59 -8.61 -56.87
C GLY A 560 -6.14 -9.67 -57.83
N ASP A 561 -6.57 -10.82 -57.33
CA ASP A 561 -7.17 -11.91 -58.10
C ASP A 561 -8.70 -11.78 -58.11
N ASP A 562 -9.19 -10.76 -58.83
CA ASP A 562 -10.61 -10.40 -58.89
C ASP A 562 -11.52 -11.59 -59.30
N PRO A 563 -11.18 -12.44 -60.29
CA PRO A 563 -12.06 -13.55 -60.68
C PRO A 563 -12.28 -14.57 -59.56
N ASN A 564 -11.23 -14.94 -58.82
CA ASN A 564 -11.36 -15.86 -57.69
C ASN A 564 -12.03 -15.19 -56.49
N PHE A 565 -11.74 -13.90 -56.25
CA PHE A 565 -12.41 -13.10 -55.23
C PHE A 565 -13.93 -13.03 -55.45
N ASP A 566 -14.37 -12.78 -56.68
CA ASP A 566 -15.78 -12.71 -57.04
C ASP A 566 -16.47 -14.06 -56.83
N THR A 567 -15.87 -15.14 -57.32
CA THR A 567 -16.40 -16.51 -57.18
C THR A 567 -16.51 -16.91 -55.70
N LEU A 568 -15.49 -16.62 -54.89
CA LEU A 568 -15.53 -16.88 -53.44
C LEU A 568 -16.53 -15.98 -52.71
N THR A 569 -16.76 -14.76 -53.20
CA THR A 569 -17.81 -13.86 -52.68
C THR A 569 -19.20 -14.44 -52.95
N SER A 570 -19.43 -15.07 -54.10
CA SER A 570 -20.68 -15.79 -54.42
C SER A 570 -20.95 -16.97 -53.49
N LEU A 571 -19.95 -17.48 -52.75
CA LEU A 571 -20.13 -18.51 -51.72
C LEU A 571 -20.44 -17.94 -50.32
N LEU A 572 -20.33 -16.62 -50.14
CA LEU A 572 -20.67 -15.91 -48.90
C LEU A 572 -21.96 -15.10 -49.01
N HIS A 573 -22.34 -14.76 -50.24
CA HIS A 573 -23.56 -14.03 -50.58
C HIS A 573 -24.24 -14.70 -51.77
N LEU A 574 -25.55 -14.87 -51.73
CA LEU A 574 -26.28 -15.56 -52.78
C LEU A 574 -26.34 -14.69 -54.06
N LYS A 575 -25.59 -15.09 -55.08
CA LYS A 575 -25.51 -14.47 -56.41
C LYS A 575 -26.03 -15.43 -57.50
N SER A 576 -26.07 -14.97 -58.75
CA SER A 576 -26.61 -15.74 -59.88
C SER A 576 -25.83 -17.01 -60.21
N ASP A 577 -24.52 -17.01 -59.93
CA ASP A 577 -23.59 -18.12 -60.19
C ASP A 577 -23.42 -19.07 -59.00
N THR A 578 -23.84 -18.68 -57.78
CA THR A 578 -23.61 -19.45 -56.54
C THR A 578 -24.02 -20.92 -56.64
N GLN A 579 -25.14 -21.21 -57.29
CA GLN A 579 -25.67 -22.57 -57.45
C GLN A 579 -24.79 -23.46 -58.34
N ALA A 580 -24.01 -22.87 -59.25
CA ALA A 580 -23.16 -23.59 -60.19
C ALA A 580 -21.75 -23.90 -59.66
N ILE A 581 -21.36 -23.32 -58.50
CA ILE A 581 -20.02 -23.49 -57.94
C ILE A 581 -19.90 -24.87 -57.27
N THR A 582 -18.98 -25.70 -57.79
CA THR A 582 -18.77 -27.09 -57.33
C THR A 582 -17.47 -27.26 -56.54
N LYS A 583 -17.30 -28.42 -55.88
CA LYS A 583 -16.01 -28.82 -55.28
C LYS A 583 -14.85 -28.74 -56.27
N SER A 584 -15.05 -29.10 -57.55
CA SER A 584 -14.03 -28.98 -58.58
C SER A 584 -13.65 -27.53 -58.88
N THR A 585 -14.62 -26.61 -58.90
CA THR A 585 -14.37 -25.17 -59.07
C THR A 585 -13.54 -24.65 -57.88
N LEU A 586 -13.98 -24.97 -56.66
CA LEU A 586 -13.29 -24.54 -55.43
C LEU A 586 -11.87 -25.13 -55.35
N GLU A 587 -11.67 -26.40 -55.73
CA GLU A 587 -10.35 -27.03 -55.79
C GLU A 587 -9.38 -26.24 -56.69
N GLY A 588 -9.84 -25.82 -57.87
CA GLY A 588 -9.05 -24.99 -58.79
C GLY A 588 -8.65 -23.65 -58.17
N ILE A 589 -9.59 -23.00 -57.47
CA ILE A 589 -9.34 -21.75 -56.75
C ILE A 589 -8.30 -21.95 -55.64
N VAL A 590 -8.45 -23.00 -54.83
CA VAL A 590 -7.49 -23.31 -53.75
C VAL A 590 -6.09 -23.55 -54.31
N LYS A 591 -5.96 -24.32 -55.39
CA LYS A 591 -4.66 -24.60 -56.04
C LYS A 591 -4.00 -23.34 -56.62
N ASN A 592 -4.82 -22.41 -57.12
CA ASN A 592 -4.34 -21.13 -57.65
C ASN A 592 -3.79 -20.23 -56.53
N ILE A 593 -4.58 -20.03 -55.48
CA ILE A 593 -4.24 -19.14 -54.36
C ILE A 593 -3.13 -19.76 -53.49
N LEU A 594 -3.25 -21.04 -53.15
CA LEU A 594 -2.32 -21.78 -52.29
C LEU A 594 -1.41 -22.67 -53.13
N LYS A 595 -0.27 -22.11 -53.56
CA LYS A 595 0.69 -22.77 -54.45
C LYS A 595 1.25 -24.09 -53.93
N ASP A 596 1.25 -24.30 -52.61
CA ASP A 596 1.69 -25.54 -51.96
C ASP A 596 0.59 -26.59 -51.79
N CYS A 597 -0.63 -26.32 -52.28
CA CYS A 597 -1.76 -27.27 -52.30
C CYS A 597 -2.03 -27.85 -53.70
N SER A 598 -1.03 -27.87 -54.59
CA SER A 598 -1.17 -28.32 -55.99
C SER A 598 -1.70 -29.75 -56.14
N THR A 599 -1.48 -30.61 -55.14
CA THR A 599 -1.94 -32.01 -55.09
C THR A 599 -3.31 -32.22 -54.45
N LEU A 600 -3.97 -31.15 -53.99
CA LEU A 600 -5.29 -31.23 -53.35
C LEU A 600 -6.32 -31.93 -54.27
N GLN A 601 -7.16 -32.79 -53.69
CA GLN A 601 -8.28 -33.41 -54.39
C GLN A 601 -9.53 -33.34 -53.52
N LEU A 602 -10.58 -32.69 -54.02
CA LEU A 602 -11.86 -32.53 -53.31
C LEU A 602 -12.92 -33.44 -53.90
N LEU A 603 -13.37 -34.42 -53.13
CA LEU A 603 -14.34 -35.42 -53.56
C LEU A 603 -15.71 -35.27 -52.86
N PRO A 604 -16.84 -35.58 -53.55
CA PRO A 604 -16.94 -35.79 -55.00
C PRO A 604 -16.91 -34.44 -55.77
N PRO A 605 -16.29 -34.38 -56.97
CA PRO A 605 -15.97 -33.12 -57.64
C PRO A 605 -17.20 -32.30 -58.06
N ASN A 606 -18.29 -32.97 -58.41
CA ASN A 606 -19.52 -32.33 -58.90
C ASN A 606 -20.45 -31.85 -57.77
N LYS A 607 -20.11 -32.07 -56.49
CA LYS A 607 -20.97 -31.63 -55.38
C LYS A 607 -21.03 -30.10 -55.35
N PRO A 608 -22.22 -29.48 -55.40
CA PRO A 608 -22.37 -28.04 -55.23
C PRO A 608 -21.90 -27.60 -53.83
N ILE A 609 -21.15 -26.51 -53.75
CA ILE A 609 -20.64 -26.02 -52.46
C ILE A 609 -21.76 -25.47 -51.59
N LEU A 610 -22.77 -24.81 -52.18
CA LEU A 610 -23.93 -24.31 -51.42
C LEU A 610 -24.68 -25.45 -50.72
N GLU A 611 -24.90 -26.58 -51.40
CA GLU A 611 -25.50 -27.77 -50.81
C GLU A 611 -24.61 -28.33 -49.69
N LEU A 612 -23.29 -28.41 -49.92
CA LEU A 612 -22.35 -28.86 -48.90
C LEU A 612 -22.39 -27.99 -47.63
N ILE A 613 -22.47 -26.67 -47.76
CA ILE A 613 -22.59 -25.75 -46.62
C ILE A 613 -23.85 -26.05 -45.81
N HIS A 614 -24.98 -26.28 -46.48
CA HIS A 614 -26.23 -26.61 -45.81
C HIS A 614 -26.20 -28.00 -45.16
N ASP A 615 -25.66 -29.02 -45.85
CA ASP A 615 -25.52 -30.37 -45.31
C ASP A 615 -24.71 -30.38 -44.01
N VAL A 616 -23.55 -29.72 -44.01
CA VAL A 616 -22.67 -29.65 -42.85
C VAL A 616 -23.33 -28.85 -41.73
N ALA A 617 -23.97 -27.72 -42.04
CA ALA A 617 -24.71 -26.95 -41.03
C ALA A 617 -25.87 -27.73 -40.40
N ASP A 618 -26.56 -28.56 -41.18
CA ASP A 618 -27.62 -29.45 -40.70
C ASP A 618 -27.08 -30.54 -39.77
N ILE A 619 -25.94 -31.15 -40.11
CA ILE A 619 -25.27 -32.12 -39.23
C ILE A 619 -24.89 -31.44 -37.90
N LEU A 620 -24.19 -30.29 -37.98
CA LEU A 620 -23.73 -29.55 -36.82
C LEU A 620 -24.87 -29.07 -35.91
N SER A 621 -25.98 -28.63 -36.50
CA SER A 621 -27.14 -28.15 -35.75
C SER A 621 -27.87 -29.26 -35.00
N ASN A 622 -27.79 -30.49 -35.48
CA ASN A 622 -28.45 -31.65 -34.89
C ASN A 622 -27.56 -32.42 -33.90
N ASP A 623 -26.25 -32.14 -33.85
CA ASP A 623 -25.35 -32.76 -32.87
C ASP A 623 -25.58 -32.18 -31.46
N PRO A 624 -26.07 -32.98 -30.49
CA PRO A 624 -26.33 -32.53 -29.13
C PRO A 624 -25.09 -32.60 -28.21
N ASN A 625 -24.02 -33.28 -28.62
CA ASN A 625 -22.90 -33.69 -27.77
C ASN A 625 -21.58 -32.98 -28.08
N GLU A 626 -21.45 -32.33 -29.23
CA GLU A 626 -20.20 -31.68 -29.62
C GLU A 626 -20.15 -30.20 -29.20
N VAL A 627 -19.07 -29.83 -28.49
CA VAL A 627 -18.66 -28.43 -28.28
C VAL A 627 -18.13 -27.91 -29.62
N PRO A 628 -18.89 -27.06 -30.34
CA PRO A 628 -18.56 -26.75 -31.73
C PRO A 628 -17.25 -25.99 -31.81
N GLN A 629 -16.40 -26.44 -32.72
CA GLN A 629 -15.08 -25.89 -32.96
C GLN A 629 -15.18 -24.57 -33.74
N LEU A 630 -14.05 -23.90 -33.94
CA LEU A 630 -14.02 -22.61 -34.63
C LEU A 630 -14.60 -22.72 -36.05
N GLU A 631 -14.19 -23.74 -36.79
CA GLU A 631 -14.67 -24.07 -38.14
C GLU A 631 -16.19 -24.22 -38.19
N ASP A 632 -16.78 -24.91 -37.21
CA ASP A 632 -18.22 -25.17 -37.15
C ASP A 632 -19.02 -23.88 -36.96
N LYS A 633 -18.51 -22.94 -36.15
CA LYS A 633 -19.13 -21.63 -35.98
C LYS A 633 -19.10 -20.79 -37.26
N VAL A 634 -18.04 -20.91 -38.05
CA VAL A 634 -17.92 -20.25 -39.36
C VAL A 634 -18.92 -20.86 -40.34
N VAL A 635 -18.98 -22.20 -40.43
CA VAL A 635 -19.96 -22.92 -41.27
C VAL A 635 -21.38 -22.51 -40.93
N LEU A 636 -21.75 -22.54 -39.65
CA LEU A 636 -23.08 -22.11 -39.20
C LEU A 636 -23.35 -20.65 -39.57
N SER A 637 -22.38 -19.74 -39.38
CA SER A 637 -22.54 -18.32 -39.74
C SER A 637 -22.76 -18.12 -41.23
N MET A 638 -22.01 -18.84 -42.08
CA MET A 638 -22.18 -18.84 -43.54
C MET A 638 -23.57 -19.35 -43.94
N ALA A 639 -23.96 -20.51 -43.42
CA ALA A 639 -25.25 -21.14 -43.72
C ALA A 639 -26.44 -20.28 -43.28
N ILE A 640 -26.37 -19.68 -42.08
CA ILE A 640 -27.39 -18.75 -41.57
C ILE A 640 -27.56 -17.57 -42.54
N ARG A 641 -26.46 -16.95 -42.98
CA ARG A 641 -26.55 -15.80 -43.90
C ARG A 641 -27.12 -16.22 -45.25
N LEU A 642 -26.60 -17.28 -45.86
CA LEU A 642 -27.05 -17.75 -47.16
C LEU A 642 -28.54 -18.12 -47.15
N LYS A 643 -29.02 -18.79 -46.09
CA LYS A 643 -30.45 -19.10 -45.94
C LYS A 643 -31.32 -17.85 -45.77
N ALA A 644 -30.86 -16.85 -45.01
CA ALA A 644 -31.58 -15.60 -44.85
C ALA A 644 -31.66 -14.82 -46.17
N GLU A 645 -30.56 -14.77 -46.94
CA GLU A 645 -30.55 -14.16 -48.27
C GLU A 645 -31.43 -14.92 -49.26
N GLU A 646 -31.39 -16.25 -49.27
CA GLU A 646 -32.26 -17.11 -50.08
C GLU A 646 -33.74 -16.78 -49.83
N PHE A 647 -34.14 -16.70 -48.55
CA PHE A 647 -35.49 -16.30 -48.16
C PHE A 647 -35.86 -14.90 -48.66
N MET A 648 -35.00 -13.89 -48.40
CA MET A 648 -35.29 -12.51 -48.76
C MET A 648 -35.36 -12.32 -50.28
N ILE A 649 -34.41 -12.91 -51.04
CA ILE A 649 -34.38 -12.84 -52.51
C ILE A 649 -35.63 -13.48 -53.09
N ARG A 650 -36.03 -14.67 -52.60
CA ARG A 650 -37.26 -15.35 -53.02
C ARG A 650 -38.51 -14.50 -52.79
N LYS A 651 -38.60 -13.84 -51.63
CA LYS A 651 -39.76 -12.99 -51.28
C LYS A 651 -39.79 -11.68 -52.06
N ILE A 652 -38.64 -11.03 -52.24
CA ILE A 652 -38.51 -9.78 -53.01
C ILE A 652 -38.83 -10.04 -54.49
N ASN A 653 -38.39 -11.18 -55.03
CA ASN A 653 -38.66 -11.64 -56.40
C ASN A 653 -38.32 -10.59 -57.49
N ASP A 654 -37.17 -9.92 -57.35
CA ASP A 654 -36.70 -8.86 -58.25
C ASP A 654 -35.22 -9.12 -58.62
N PRO A 655 -34.94 -9.95 -59.65
CA PRO A 655 -33.57 -10.32 -60.02
C PRO A 655 -32.71 -9.13 -60.47
N ILE A 656 -33.33 -8.11 -61.07
CA ILE A 656 -32.64 -6.88 -61.53
C ILE A 656 -32.12 -6.11 -60.32
N PHE A 657 -32.97 -5.94 -59.29
CA PHE A 657 -32.54 -5.31 -58.04
C PHE A 657 -31.37 -6.06 -57.39
N VAL A 658 -31.46 -7.40 -57.28
CA VAL A 658 -30.42 -8.20 -56.63
C VAL A 658 -29.08 -8.09 -57.37
N GLN A 659 -29.09 -8.17 -58.70
CA GLN A 659 -27.88 -8.03 -59.52
C GLN A 659 -27.27 -6.63 -59.48
N ALA A 660 -28.06 -5.60 -59.21
CA ALA A 660 -27.57 -4.22 -59.11
C ALA A 660 -26.85 -3.91 -57.79
N ILE A 661 -26.88 -4.82 -56.80
CA ILE A 661 -26.21 -4.59 -55.51
C ILE A 661 -24.71 -4.85 -55.63
N THR A 662 -23.91 -3.79 -55.47
CA THR A 662 -22.44 -3.87 -55.57
C THR A 662 -21.73 -3.96 -54.22
N ALA A 663 -22.40 -3.61 -53.11
CA ALA A 663 -21.84 -3.65 -51.76
C ALA A 663 -22.93 -3.86 -50.70
N ASN A 664 -22.54 -4.42 -49.55
CA ASN A 664 -23.42 -4.61 -48.38
C ASN A 664 -24.74 -5.34 -48.70
N GLN A 665 -24.66 -6.44 -49.47
CA GLN A 665 -25.81 -7.16 -50.02
C GLN A 665 -26.88 -7.50 -48.97
N THR A 666 -26.49 -8.11 -47.85
CA THR A 666 -27.44 -8.51 -46.81
C THR A 666 -28.22 -7.31 -46.25
N ILE A 667 -27.56 -6.16 -46.04
CA ILE A 667 -28.20 -4.93 -45.54
C ILE A 667 -29.17 -4.37 -46.58
N ALA A 668 -28.77 -4.34 -47.85
CA ALA A 668 -29.62 -3.88 -48.95
C ALA A 668 -30.88 -4.76 -49.11
N LEU A 669 -30.72 -6.08 -49.00
CA LEU A 669 -31.82 -7.05 -49.01
C LEU A 669 -32.75 -6.84 -47.82
N ILE A 670 -32.23 -6.70 -46.60
CA ILE A 670 -33.04 -6.44 -45.40
C ILE A 670 -33.83 -5.14 -45.55
N LYS A 671 -33.20 -4.07 -46.04
CA LYS A 671 -33.87 -2.77 -46.24
C LYS A 671 -35.01 -2.89 -47.26
N ARG A 672 -34.77 -3.57 -48.39
CA ARG A 672 -35.79 -3.81 -49.42
C ARG A 672 -36.92 -4.70 -48.88
N PHE A 673 -36.58 -5.77 -48.17
CA PHE A 673 -37.55 -6.68 -47.56
C PHE A 673 -38.44 -5.96 -46.54
N LYS A 674 -37.85 -5.17 -45.64
CA LYS A 674 -38.59 -4.34 -44.67
C LYS A 674 -39.57 -3.38 -45.33
N ASN A 675 -39.16 -2.73 -46.42
CA ASN A 675 -40.01 -1.77 -47.14
C ASN A 675 -41.16 -2.46 -47.87
N ASN A 676 -40.91 -3.63 -48.48
CA ASN A 676 -41.92 -4.36 -49.23
C ASN A 676 -42.90 -5.12 -48.31
N PHE A 677 -42.45 -5.56 -47.12
CA PHE A 677 -43.21 -6.44 -46.23
C PHE A 677 -43.20 -5.95 -44.76
N PRO A 678 -43.65 -4.73 -44.45
CA PRO A 678 -43.54 -4.16 -43.10
C PRO A 678 -44.36 -4.90 -42.01
N THR A 679 -45.30 -5.75 -42.41
CA THR A 679 -46.14 -6.55 -41.51
C THR A 679 -45.49 -7.87 -41.07
N GLU A 680 -44.43 -8.32 -41.76
CA GLU A 680 -43.67 -9.56 -41.47
C GLU A 680 -42.70 -9.38 -40.28
N ARG A 681 -43.22 -8.90 -39.13
CA ARG A 681 -42.40 -8.44 -37.99
C ARG A 681 -41.43 -9.49 -37.46
N ASP A 682 -41.87 -10.74 -37.32
CA ASP A 682 -41.04 -11.82 -36.78
C ASP A 682 -39.89 -12.17 -37.74
N ASN A 683 -40.18 -12.24 -39.05
CA ASN A 683 -39.19 -12.48 -40.09
C ASN A 683 -38.21 -11.31 -40.20
N ILE A 684 -38.69 -10.07 -40.10
CA ILE A 684 -37.86 -8.87 -40.04
C ILE A 684 -36.91 -8.93 -38.84
N GLN A 685 -37.42 -9.20 -37.65
CA GLN A 685 -36.60 -9.29 -36.44
C GLN A 685 -35.55 -10.40 -36.57
N LEU A 686 -35.91 -11.53 -37.18
CA LEU A 686 -35.00 -12.64 -37.41
C LEU A 686 -33.88 -12.30 -38.40
N VAL A 687 -34.17 -11.68 -39.55
CA VAL A 687 -33.12 -11.28 -40.51
C VAL A 687 -32.24 -10.14 -39.98
N GLU A 688 -32.78 -9.25 -39.14
CA GLU A 688 -31.96 -8.26 -38.43
C GLU A 688 -31.04 -8.92 -37.39
N GLN A 689 -31.52 -9.95 -36.68
CA GLN A 689 -30.67 -10.75 -35.80
C GLN A 689 -29.54 -11.45 -36.58
N VAL A 690 -29.83 -11.98 -37.77
CA VAL A 690 -28.80 -12.54 -38.68
C VAL A 690 -27.75 -11.49 -39.05
N ASN A 691 -28.18 -10.29 -39.40
CA ASN A 691 -27.30 -9.16 -39.70
C ASN A 691 -26.60 -8.56 -38.48
N LEU A 692 -26.94 -8.95 -37.24
CA LEU A 692 -26.15 -8.56 -36.07
C LEU A 692 -25.10 -9.63 -35.74
N MET A 693 -25.46 -10.92 -35.90
CA MET A 693 -24.64 -12.04 -35.40
C MET A 693 -23.68 -12.64 -36.42
N THR A 694 -23.95 -12.47 -37.72
CA THR A 694 -23.10 -13.04 -38.79
C THR A 694 -22.14 -12.08 -39.50
N PRO A 695 -22.31 -10.72 -39.54
CA PRO A 695 -21.48 -9.80 -40.33
C PRO A 695 -19.98 -10.05 -40.21
N GLU A 696 -19.48 -10.10 -38.98
CA GLU A 696 -18.07 -10.13 -38.65
C GLU A 696 -17.43 -11.50 -38.87
N ASN A 697 -18.21 -12.58 -38.73
CA ASN A 697 -17.69 -13.96 -38.74
C ASN A 697 -17.35 -14.49 -40.13
N ILE A 698 -17.85 -13.81 -41.16
CA ILE A 698 -17.84 -14.24 -42.55
C ILE A 698 -16.81 -13.43 -43.37
N HIS A 699 -16.36 -12.29 -42.84
CA HIS A 699 -15.25 -11.50 -43.38
C HIS A 699 -14.02 -11.68 -42.48
N LEU A 700 -13.55 -12.93 -42.41
CA LEU A 700 -12.44 -13.36 -41.56
C LEU A 700 -11.11 -12.74 -41.98
N ASN A 701 -10.73 -11.62 -41.35
CA ASN A 701 -9.33 -11.20 -41.36
C ASN A 701 -8.52 -12.16 -40.49
N SER A 702 -7.32 -12.53 -40.94
CA SER A 702 -6.38 -13.40 -40.19
C SER A 702 -6.03 -12.88 -38.79
N PHE A 703 -6.39 -11.63 -38.51
CA PHE A 703 -6.16 -10.92 -37.27
C PHE A 703 -7.31 -11.03 -36.24
N MET A 704 -8.56 -11.36 -36.62
CA MET A 704 -9.75 -11.17 -35.77
C MET A 704 -10.68 -12.38 -35.66
N TYR A 705 -10.18 -13.56 -35.29
CA TYR A 705 -11.07 -14.72 -35.01
C TYR A 705 -11.66 -14.69 -33.58
N GLU A 706 -11.28 -13.70 -32.76
CA GLU A 706 -11.74 -13.54 -31.37
C GLU A 706 -13.26 -13.41 -31.24
N PRO A 707 -13.96 -12.58 -32.05
CA PRO A 707 -15.43 -12.49 -31.98
C PRO A 707 -16.10 -13.85 -32.19
N ILE A 708 -15.52 -14.70 -33.05
CA ILE A 708 -16.04 -16.03 -33.35
C ILE A 708 -15.77 -17.00 -32.19
N LEU A 709 -14.63 -16.89 -31.51
CA LEU A 709 -14.35 -17.67 -30.30
C LEU A 709 -15.37 -17.35 -29.19
N ASP A 710 -15.75 -16.09 -29.03
CA ASP A 710 -16.71 -15.65 -28.01
C ASP A 710 -18.18 -15.96 -28.36
N LEU A 711 -18.50 -16.20 -29.63
CA LEU A 711 -19.86 -16.56 -30.01
C LEU A 711 -20.29 -17.91 -29.45
N SER A 712 -21.43 -17.92 -28.75
CA SER A 712 -22.06 -19.16 -28.28
C SER A 712 -22.52 -20.00 -29.46
N ALA A 713 -21.93 -21.19 -29.59
CA ALA A 713 -22.31 -22.11 -30.65
C ALA A 713 -23.76 -22.59 -30.49
N GLY A 714 -24.26 -22.70 -29.25
CA GLY A 714 -25.67 -22.99 -28.99
C GLY A 714 -26.62 -21.91 -29.51
N HIS A 715 -26.21 -20.63 -29.43
CA HIS A 715 -26.97 -19.53 -30.04
C HIS A 715 -26.97 -19.61 -31.58
N LEU A 716 -25.83 -19.96 -32.20
CA LEU A 716 -25.74 -20.16 -33.65
C LEU A 716 -26.61 -21.32 -34.12
N LYS A 717 -26.56 -22.50 -33.46
CA LYS A 717 -27.44 -23.64 -33.77
C LYS A 717 -28.92 -23.26 -33.68
N LYS A 718 -29.31 -22.55 -32.61
CA LYS A 718 -30.69 -22.06 -32.43
C LYS A 718 -31.11 -21.06 -33.52
N LEU A 719 -30.22 -20.13 -33.89
CA LEU A 719 -30.49 -19.15 -34.94
C LEU A 719 -30.62 -19.83 -36.31
N TYR A 720 -29.73 -20.76 -36.63
CA TYR A 720 -29.82 -21.56 -37.85
C TYR A 720 -31.13 -22.32 -37.95
N GLY A 721 -31.55 -23.01 -36.87
CA GLY A 721 -32.83 -23.71 -36.83
C GLY A 721 -34.03 -22.79 -37.10
N LYS A 722 -34.01 -21.56 -36.56
CA LYS A 722 -35.06 -20.55 -36.84
C LYS A 722 -35.04 -20.09 -38.29
N VAL A 723 -33.87 -19.77 -38.83
CA VAL A 723 -33.72 -19.27 -40.21
C VAL A 723 -34.09 -20.36 -41.23
N LYS A 724 -33.72 -21.61 -40.96
CA LYS A 724 -34.11 -22.76 -41.78
C LYS A 724 -35.63 -22.95 -41.86
N ALA A 725 -36.36 -22.58 -40.81
CA ALA A 725 -37.81 -22.70 -40.74
C ALA A 725 -38.56 -21.53 -41.41
N MET A 726 -37.87 -20.54 -41.98
CA MET A 726 -38.49 -19.41 -42.67
C MET A 726 -39.12 -19.84 -44.01
N ASN A 727 -40.38 -19.47 -44.23
CA ASN A 727 -41.18 -19.78 -45.44
C ASN A 727 -41.47 -18.56 -46.31
#